data_AF-A0A7N5K644-F1
#
_entry.id   AF-A0A7N5K644-F1
#
_cell.length_a   1.000
_cell.length_b   1.000
_cell.length_c   1.000
_cell.angle_alpha   90.00
_cell.angle_beta   90.00
_cell.angle_gamma   90.00
#
_symmetry.space_group_name_H-M   'P 1'
#
loop_
_entity.id
_entity.type
_entity.pdbx_description
1 polymer ?
#
loop_
_entity_poly.entity_id
_entity_poly.type
_entity_poly.pdbx_seq_one_letter_code
_entity_poly.pdbx_strand_id
1 'polypeptide(L)'
;MFFQRLKIKFQKNTQAGEERQTLRVSNMKLAHVILLYLCFCISFCKDTDEKQKRRTKTTQLSLVSNTPQKDLVDKKCLTEKHTHLSCKKVFCQPWQKCIDGTCICKLPYQCPKNGTLVCSTNGKTYSTYCQQKSFECLRPGAKFLNKGACRAEAQFNVSIKHGNTTSEGIVEVKLVEQDKKMFICKKPWSMAEANVACLDLGFQQGAYDIQKQFEIPENLSMNSTECLQVHCRGLETSLAECTFTKRRTKNDQDFAGVVCYTQNADVTYNSVNKFHGENSQFTAPPVNNSFHCVNGKYIPQKRACNGINDCGDQSDELCCTGCQGKSFFCKSGVCIPSKYKCNGEVDCITGEDEIGCEGTRHPEIKGHHEIKEKTEFLTANMDEERKWIKSFLPKVSCGVKNSVPIRRKRVIGGKPAYMGDFPWQVAIKENERIKCGGIYIGGCWIVTAAHCVSVSKMYHYQIWASFLNTLTPDGDVIVHLVKQIFIHEKYNGSTYENDIALIELKKHSNKKDCELTNSIPVCVPWSSYLFQPNDKCTVSGWGREKDNQKVHLLQWGEVTLINNCSRYYPGRYFEKEMDCAGTDDGSIDACKGDSGGPLVCKDVNNVTYVWGVVSWGENCGRPEYPGVYTKVANYFDWISHHVGRSLISQYNV
;
A
#
# COMPACT_ATOMS: atom_id res chain seq x y z
N MET A 1 -1.51 -76.57 20.21
CA MET A 1 -1.30 -76.37 18.75
C MET A 1 -0.68 -74.98 18.59
N PHE A 2 0.56 -74.90 18.10
CA PHE A 2 0.93 -74.66 16.68
C PHE A 2 0.64 -73.22 16.24
N PHE A 3 1.59 -72.43 15.72
CA PHE A 3 3.06 -72.62 15.49
C PHE A 3 3.67 -71.18 15.55
N GLN A 4 4.88 -70.88 16.06
CA GLN A 4 6.23 -71.31 15.66
C GLN A 4 6.54 -71.02 14.16
N ARG A 5 7.73 -70.54 13.75
CA ARG A 5 9.04 -70.35 14.43
C ARG A 5 9.94 -69.44 13.56
N LEU A 6 10.93 -68.70 14.10
CA LEU A 6 12.41 -68.94 14.05
C LEU A 6 13.11 -67.55 14.19
N LYS A 7 14.30 -67.33 14.77
CA LYS A 7 15.25 -68.13 15.59
C LYS A 7 16.27 -67.18 16.28
N ILE A 8 17.01 -67.67 17.29
CA ILE A 8 18.29 -67.12 17.86
C ILE A 8 18.14 -65.82 18.70
N LYS A 9 18.78 -65.60 19.87
CA LYS A 9 19.28 -66.46 20.98
C LYS A 9 19.71 -65.50 22.14
N PHE A 10 19.39 -65.81 23.40
CA PHE A 10 20.27 -65.82 24.62
C PHE A 10 21.22 -64.62 24.94
N GLN A 11 21.45 -64.17 26.19
CA GLN A 11 21.10 -64.67 27.55
C GLN A 11 21.08 -63.52 28.63
N LYS A 12 20.74 -63.87 29.88
CA LYS A 12 20.45 -63.03 31.07
C LYS A 12 21.63 -62.24 31.71
N ASN A 13 21.23 -61.17 32.42
CA ASN A 13 21.63 -60.66 33.76
C ASN A 13 23.08 -60.73 34.29
N THR A 14 23.61 -59.54 34.60
CA THR A 14 24.27 -59.11 35.86
C THR A 14 24.73 -60.15 36.92
N GLN A 15 26.05 -60.24 37.18
CA GLN A 15 26.64 -60.00 38.52
C GLN A 15 28.20 -60.00 38.54
N ALA A 16 28.79 -59.10 39.35
CA ALA A 16 30.09 -59.16 40.08
C ALA A 16 31.46 -59.40 39.37
N GLY A 17 32.55 -58.93 40.04
CA GLY A 17 33.98 -59.08 39.67
C GLY A 17 34.49 -57.95 38.75
N GLU A 18 35.55 -57.15 39.02
CA GLU A 18 36.91 -57.43 39.52
C GLU A 18 37.69 -58.43 38.65
N GLU A 19 38.90 -58.15 38.12
CA GLU A 19 39.86 -57.02 38.23
C GLU A 19 40.33 -56.56 36.80
N ARG A 20 41.28 -55.65 36.49
CA ARG A 20 42.32 -54.77 37.12
C ARG A 20 42.70 -53.69 36.04
N GLN A 21 43.46 -52.60 36.19
CA GLN A 21 44.16 -51.88 37.27
C GLN A 21 44.37 -50.39 36.84
N THR A 22 45.06 -49.57 37.67
CA THR A 22 45.63 -48.22 37.44
C THR A 22 44.67 -47.07 37.04
N LEU A 23 44.71 -45.87 37.63
CA LEU A 23 45.54 -45.32 38.71
C LEU A 23 44.66 -44.35 39.55
N ARG A 24 44.74 -44.38 40.90
CA ARG A 24 43.88 -43.59 41.78
C ARG A 24 44.59 -42.34 42.34
N VAL A 25 43.94 -41.19 42.14
CA VAL A 25 43.77 -40.05 43.05
C VAL A 25 44.66 -39.97 44.30
N SER A 26 45.40 -38.86 44.46
CA SER A 26 45.56 -38.16 45.75
C SER A 26 46.07 -36.71 45.64
N ASN A 27 45.41 -35.82 46.38
CA ASN A 27 45.96 -34.63 47.04
C ASN A 27 46.77 -33.57 46.25
N MET A 28 46.06 -32.65 45.59
CA MET A 28 46.49 -31.24 45.45
C MET A 28 45.40 -30.33 46.05
N LYS A 29 45.44 -30.01 47.35
CA LYS A 29 46.24 -28.95 47.97
C LYS A 29 46.05 -27.55 47.33
N LEU A 30 44.92 -26.92 47.66
CA LEU A 30 44.78 -25.55 48.20
C LEU A 30 45.30 -24.32 47.39
N ALA A 31 46.17 -24.46 46.40
CA ALA A 31 46.94 -23.35 45.81
C ALA A 31 46.29 -22.64 44.61
N HIS A 32 45.23 -23.19 44.01
CA HIS A 32 44.55 -22.58 42.84
C HIS A 32 43.18 -21.97 43.14
N VAL A 33 42.57 -22.27 44.29
CA VAL A 33 41.34 -21.58 44.73
C VAL A 33 41.65 -20.14 45.16
N ILE A 34 42.82 -19.90 45.76
CA ILE A 34 43.26 -18.59 46.25
C ILE A 34 43.46 -17.59 45.09
N LEU A 35 43.98 -18.05 43.94
CA LEU A 35 44.25 -17.19 42.78
C LEU A 35 42.95 -16.73 42.09
N LEU A 36 41.90 -17.54 42.11
CA LEU A 36 40.57 -17.18 41.59
C LEU A 36 39.82 -16.23 42.53
N TYR A 37 40.00 -16.35 43.85
CA TYR A 37 39.36 -15.46 44.82
C TYR A 37 39.88 -14.02 44.75
N LEU A 38 41.18 -13.83 44.55
CA LEU A 38 41.78 -12.48 44.47
C LEU A 38 41.34 -11.69 43.23
N CYS A 39 41.05 -12.34 42.10
CA CYS A 39 40.51 -11.67 40.90
C CYS A 39 39.03 -11.23 41.03
N PHE A 40 38.27 -11.77 41.99
CA PHE A 40 36.87 -11.38 42.19
C PHE A 40 36.68 -10.15 43.11
N CYS A 41 37.70 -9.78 43.88
CA CYS A 41 37.61 -8.71 44.88
C CYS A 41 37.70 -7.26 44.32
N ILE A 42 37.76 -7.06 43.00
CA ILE A 42 37.99 -5.73 42.39
C ILE A 42 36.78 -5.23 41.56
N SER A 43 35.75 -6.06 41.33
CA SER A 43 34.65 -5.73 40.40
C SER A 43 33.24 -5.66 41.00
N PHE A 44 33.06 -5.79 42.32
CA PHE A 44 31.78 -5.56 42.99
C PHE A 44 31.93 -4.61 44.18
N CYS A 45 31.69 -3.32 43.94
CA CYS A 45 31.55 -2.33 45.00
C CYS A 45 30.42 -1.36 44.63
N LYS A 46 29.49 -1.17 45.57
CA LYS A 46 28.19 -0.46 45.49
C LYS A 46 27.05 -1.22 44.82
N ASP A 47 26.22 -1.83 45.66
CA ASP A 47 24.79 -1.51 45.66
C ASP A 47 24.20 -1.66 47.09
N THR A 48 23.20 -0.84 47.44
CA THR A 48 22.14 -1.00 48.48
C THR A 48 21.61 0.36 48.93
N ASP A 49 20.29 0.47 48.94
CA ASP A 49 19.53 1.67 49.33
C ASP A 49 18.95 1.56 50.77
N GLU A 50 18.39 2.67 51.25
CA GLU A 50 17.54 2.89 52.45
C GLU A 50 18.12 3.73 53.61
N LYS A 51 17.67 5.00 53.69
CA LYS A 51 16.65 5.42 54.70
C LYS A 51 16.16 6.87 54.55
N GLN A 52 14.89 7.08 54.90
CA GLN A 52 14.16 8.35 54.77
C GLN A 52 14.58 9.40 55.82
N LYS A 53 14.67 10.70 55.42
CA LYS A 53 14.25 11.83 56.28
C LYS A 53 14.05 13.18 55.55
N ARG A 54 12.79 13.64 55.55
CA ARG A 54 12.26 15.04 55.56
C ARG A 54 12.64 16.05 54.45
N ARG A 55 11.58 16.62 53.84
CA ARG A 55 11.33 18.04 53.44
C ARG A 55 12.54 19.00 53.46
N THR A 56 12.80 19.76 52.39
CA THR A 56 12.01 20.98 52.04
C THR A 56 12.15 21.41 50.56
N LYS A 57 11.36 22.41 50.13
CA LYS A 57 11.37 23.01 48.78
C LYS A 57 12.68 23.77 48.48
N THR A 58 13.05 23.89 47.20
CA THR A 58 13.12 25.18 46.46
C THR A 58 13.24 24.91 44.94
N THR A 59 12.70 25.81 44.12
CA THR A 59 12.61 25.71 42.65
C THR A 59 13.91 26.12 41.95
N GLN A 60 14.34 25.37 40.93
CA GLN A 60 15.12 25.92 39.82
C GLN A 60 14.68 25.31 38.47
N LEU A 61 14.91 26.06 37.40
CA LEU A 61 14.29 25.91 36.08
C LEU A 61 15.15 25.02 35.17
N SER A 62 14.63 23.88 34.72
CA SER A 62 15.25 23.09 33.66
C SER A 62 14.85 23.61 32.28
N LEU A 63 15.83 24.05 31.49
CA LEU A 63 15.64 24.45 30.10
C LEU A 63 15.23 23.23 29.26
N VAL A 64 14.10 23.34 28.56
CA VAL A 64 13.67 22.32 27.59
C VAL A 64 14.57 22.40 26.36
N SER A 65 15.30 21.33 26.08
CA SER A 65 16.04 21.16 24.83
C SER A 65 15.06 20.89 23.69
N ASN A 66 14.85 21.89 22.83
CA ASN A 66 14.09 21.74 21.59
C ASN A 66 14.80 20.73 20.66
N THR A 67 14.33 19.49 20.63
CA THR A 67 14.66 18.55 19.56
C THR A 67 14.07 19.07 18.25
N PRO A 68 14.85 19.15 17.16
CA PRO A 68 14.31 19.53 15.85
C PRO A 68 13.19 18.57 15.45
N GLN A 69 11.99 19.09 15.20
CA GLN A 69 10.87 18.28 14.72
C GLN A 69 11.27 17.66 13.38
N LYS A 70 11.33 16.32 13.32
CA LYS A 70 11.70 15.60 12.11
C LYS A 70 10.65 15.87 11.03
N ASP A 71 11.09 16.43 9.91
CA ASP A 71 10.24 16.63 8.74
C ASP A 71 9.91 15.25 8.16
N LEU A 72 8.63 14.86 8.23
CA LEU A 72 8.16 13.55 7.80
C LEU A 72 7.68 13.54 6.33
N VAL A 73 7.64 14.70 5.66
CA VAL A 73 7.01 14.85 4.34
C VAL A 73 8.05 14.75 3.21
N ASP A 74 7.77 13.96 2.18
CA ASP A 74 8.57 13.91 0.97
C ASP A 74 8.28 15.12 0.05
N LYS A 75 9.22 16.06 0.05
CA LYS A 75 9.19 17.28 -0.77
C LYS A 75 9.21 17.02 -2.28
N LYS A 76 9.68 15.85 -2.74
CA LYS A 76 9.60 15.49 -4.17
C LYS A 76 8.16 15.08 -4.51
N CYS A 77 7.58 14.15 -3.76
CA CYS A 77 6.19 13.72 -3.89
C CYS A 77 5.19 14.89 -3.84
N LEU A 78 5.40 15.90 -2.98
CA LEU A 78 4.54 17.10 -2.94
C LEU A 78 4.42 17.82 -4.29
N THR A 79 5.42 17.74 -5.18
CA THR A 79 5.33 18.38 -6.50
C THR A 79 4.33 17.69 -7.43
N GLU A 80 4.02 16.40 -7.20
CA GLU A 80 2.98 15.66 -7.94
C GLU A 80 1.55 15.90 -7.41
N LYS A 81 1.38 16.66 -6.31
CA LYS A 81 0.07 17.09 -5.75
C LYS A 81 -0.96 15.94 -5.64
N HIS A 82 -0.55 14.84 -5.01
CA HIS A 82 -1.42 13.68 -4.86
C HIS A 82 -2.63 13.94 -3.96
N THR A 83 -3.75 13.30 -4.29
CA THR A 83 -5.01 13.31 -3.54
C THR A 83 -5.62 11.90 -3.54
N HIS A 84 -6.77 11.72 -2.90
CA HIS A 84 -7.60 10.50 -2.98
C HIS A 84 -7.97 10.06 -4.41
N LEU A 85 -7.76 10.91 -5.43
CA LEU A 85 -7.93 10.59 -6.85
C LEU A 85 -6.64 10.10 -7.54
N SER A 86 -5.51 10.03 -6.86
CA SER A 86 -4.21 9.62 -7.44
C SER A 86 -4.00 8.11 -7.31
N CYS A 87 -4.32 7.34 -8.36
CA CYS A 87 -4.17 5.87 -8.34
C CYS A 87 -2.70 5.37 -8.29
N LYS A 88 -1.73 6.29 -8.40
CA LYS A 88 -0.34 6.02 -8.01
C LYS A 88 -0.16 5.73 -6.52
N LYS A 89 -1.03 6.23 -5.63
CA LYS A 89 -0.85 6.18 -4.16
C LYS A 89 -1.93 5.41 -3.42
N VAL A 90 -3.18 5.48 -3.88
CA VAL A 90 -4.36 4.84 -3.26
C VAL A 90 -5.22 4.11 -4.29
N PHE A 91 -6.01 3.13 -3.83
CA PHE A 91 -7.02 2.51 -4.69
C PHE A 91 -8.21 3.46 -4.93
N CYS A 92 -8.64 3.57 -6.19
CA CYS A 92 -9.85 4.30 -6.56
C CYS A 92 -11.10 3.71 -5.88
N GLN A 93 -12.14 4.53 -5.74
CA GLN A 93 -13.43 4.04 -5.23
C GLN A 93 -14.12 3.09 -6.22
N PRO A 94 -15.05 2.22 -5.80
CA PRO A 94 -15.60 1.18 -6.67
C PRO A 94 -16.30 1.69 -7.95
N TRP A 95 -16.86 2.90 -7.88
CA TRP A 95 -17.48 3.64 -8.98
C TRP A 95 -16.48 4.46 -9.84
N GLN A 96 -15.18 4.30 -9.63
CA GLN A 96 -14.09 4.92 -10.39
C GLN A 96 -13.16 3.85 -10.99
N LYS A 97 -12.27 4.26 -11.89
CA LYS A 97 -11.23 3.45 -12.54
C LYS A 97 -9.95 4.27 -12.71
N CYS A 98 -8.79 3.62 -12.61
CA CYS A 98 -7.49 4.26 -12.86
C CYS A 98 -7.25 4.42 -14.37
N ILE A 99 -6.99 5.65 -14.81
CA ILE A 99 -6.51 6.00 -16.15
C ILE A 99 -5.50 7.14 -16.00
N ASP A 100 -4.31 6.99 -16.56
CA ASP A 100 -3.28 8.04 -16.65
C ASP A 100 -2.94 8.62 -15.27
N GLY A 101 -2.70 7.72 -14.30
CA GLY A 101 -2.43 8.03 -12.89
C GLY A 101 -3.61 8.58 -12.09
N THR A 102 -4.80 8.75 -12.69
CA THR A 102 -5.97 9.42 -12.10
C THR A 102 -7.19 8.50 -11.98
N CYS A 103 -7.93 8.60 -10.88
CA CYS A 103 -9.20 7.91 -10.64
C CYS A 103 -10.36 8.65 -11.30
N ILE A 104 -10.73 8.26 -12.52
CA ILE A 104 -11.86 8.83 -13.25
C ILE A 104 -13.14 8.02 -13.03
N CYS A 105 -14.31 8.65 -13.19
CA CYS A 105 -15.60 8.00 -13.03
C CYS A 105 -15.80 6.81 -14.00
N LYS A 106 -16.35 5.70 -13.49
CA LYS A 106 -17.01 4.69 -14.32
C LYS A 106 -18.37 5.21 -14.78
N LEU A 107 -18.87 4.72 -15.91
CA LEU A 107 -20.26 4.92 -16.31
C LEU A 107 -21.17 3.95 -15.50
N PRO A 108 -22.42 4.30 -15.16
CA PRO A 108 -23.22 3.51 -14.21
C PRO A 108 -23.46 2.04 -14.63
N TYR A 109 -23.48 1.73 -15.93
CA TYR A 109 -23.61 0.35 -16.42
C TYR A 109 -22.34 -0.51 -16.22
N GLN A 110 -21.21 0.11 -15.85
CA GLN A 110 -19.95 -0.58 -15.53
C GLN A 110 -19.84 -0.96 -14.03
N CYS A 111 -20.82 -0.57 -13.21
CA CYS A 111 -20.94 -1.03 -11.83
C CYS A 111 -21.52 -2.45 -11.74
N PRO A 112 -21.22 -3.21 -10.68
CA PRO A 112 -21.95 -4.43 -10.35
C PRO A 112 -23.46 -4.18 -10.28
N LYS A 113 -24.23 -5.12 -10.83
CA LYS A 113 -25.70 -5.11 -10.83
C LYS A 113 -26.31 -5.64 -9.53
N ASN A 114 -25.53 -6.36 -8.73
CA ASN A 114 -25.94 -6.85 -7.42
C ASN A 114 -25.76 -5.73 -6.40
N GLY A 115 -26.76 -5.53 -5.53
CA GLY A 115 -26.75 -4.51 -4.48
C GLY A 115 -28.15 -4.08 -4.09
N THR A 116 -28.23 -3.04 -3.26
CA THR A 116 -29.51 -2.52 -2.77
C THR A 116 -29.93 -1.24 -3.48
N LEU A 117 -31.25 -1.03 -3.60
CA LEU A 117 -31.82 0.21 -4.12
C LEU A 117 -31.35 1.40 -3.26
N VAL A 118 -31.08 2.53 -3.91
CA VAL A 118 -30.75 3.80 -3.24
C VAL A 118 -31.46 4.99 -3.88
N CYS A 119 -31.73 6.02 -3.09
CA CYS A 119 -32.27 7.30 -3.54
C CYS A 119 -31.20 8.39 -3.58
N SER A 120 -31.32 9.31 -4.54
CA SER A 120 -30.52 10.52 -4.67
C SER A 120 -31.35 11.79 -4.40
N THR A 121 -30.70 12.88 -4.01
CA THR A 121 -31.29 14.21 -3.79
C THR A 121 -32.07 14.78 -4.98
N ASN A 122 -31.85 14.26 -6.19
CA ASN A 122 -32.63 14.60 -7.39
C ASN A 122 -33.97 13.82 -7.52
N GLY A 123 -34.39 13.09 -6.49
CA GLY A 123 -35.61 12.28 -6.48
C GLY A 123 -35.53 10.98 -7.28
N LYS A 124 -34.36 10.64 -7.85
CA LYS A 124 -34.18 9.43 -8.66
C LYS A 124 -33.70 8.25 -7.81
N THR A 125 -34.38 7.11 -7.97
CA THR A 125 -33.93 5.82 -7.44
C THR A 125 -32.97 5.14 -8.43
N TYR A 126 -31.90 4.53 -7.90
CA TYR A 126 -30.89 3.76 -8.63
C TYR A 126 -30.89 2.30 -8.15
N SER A 127 -30.48 1.37 -9.03
CA SER A 127 -30.56 -0.07 -8.72
C SER A 127 -29.51 -0.54 -7.71
N THR A 128 -28.34 0.10 -7.68
CA THR A 128 -27.27 -0.17 -6.70
C THR A 128 -26.58 1.13 -6.27
N TYR A 129 -26.00 1.15 -5.07
CA TYR A 129 -25.24 2.29 -4.56
C TYR A 129 -24.11 2.73 -5.51
N CYS A 130 -23.39 1.79 -6.12
CA CYS A 130 -22.35 2.08 -7.11
C CYS A 130 -22.89 2.90 -8.28
N GLN A 131 -24.11 2.63 -8.77
CA GLN A 131 -24.71 3.38 -9.88
C GLN A 131 -25.01 4.83 -9.50
N GLN A 132 -25.47 5.09 -8.27
CA GLN A 132 -25.72 6.45 -7.78
C GLN A 132 -24.40 7.22 -7.63
N LYS A 133 -23.40 6.69 -6.91
CA LYS A 133 -22.10 7.36 -6.77
C LYS A 133 -21.33 7.49 -8.10
N SER A 134 -21.50 6.56 -9.04
CA SER A 134 -21.00 6.67 -10.42
C SER A 134 -21.66 7.82 -11.18
N PHE A 135 -22.98 7.97 -11.08
CA PHE A 135 -23.69 9.08 -11.69
C PHE A 135 -23.36 10.43 -11.02
N GLU A 136 -23.22 10.45 -9.70
CA GLU A 136 -22.81 11.61 -8.93
C GLU A 136 -21.39 12.08 -9.28
N CYS A 137 -20.43 11.16 -9.43
CA CYS A 137 -19.08 11.45 -9.93
C CYS A 137 -19.12 12.17 -11.30
N LEU A 138 -20.09 11.83 -12.15
CA LEU A 138 -20.32 12.47 -13.46
C LEU A 138 -21.19 13.75 -13.36
N ARG A 139 -21.94 13.94 -12.27
CA ARG A 139 -22.92 15.02 -12.04
C ARG A 139 -23.00 15.35 -10.53
N PRO A 140 -22.08 16.15 -9.96
CA PRO A 140 -21.90 16.29 -8.50
C PRO A 140 -23.09 16.76 -7.67
N GLY A 141 -24.14 17.34 -8.28
CA GLY A 141 -25.37 17.70 -7.57
C GLY A 141 -26.27 16.51 -7.18
N ALA A 142 -26.04 15.32 -7.76
CA ALA A 142 -26.86 14.12 -7.54
C ALA A 142 -26.40 13.29 -6.33
N LYS A 143 -26.25 13.96 -5.17
CA LYS A 143 -25.82 13.35 -3.89
C LYS A 143 -26.72 12.20 -3.46
N PHE A 144 -26.20 11.34 -2.57
CA PHE A 144 -26.98 10.31 -1.89
C PHE A 144 -28.01 10.94 -0.93
N LEU A 145 -29.16 10.28 -0.74
CA LEU A 145 -30.22 10.73 0.18
C LEU A 145 -30.62 9.66 1.20
N ASN A 146 -30.97 8.45 0.74
CA ASN A 146 -31.33 7.33 1.61
C ASN A 146 -31.13 5.98 0.92
N LYS A 147 -30.97 4.92 1.71
CA LYS A 147 -31.09 3.53 1.23
C LYS A 147 -32.57 3.19 0.99
N GLY A 148 -32.85 2.33 0.00
CA GLY A 148 -34.20 2.05 -0.50
C GLY A 148 -34.61 2.97 -1.65
N ALA A 149 -35.91 2.91 -2.02
CA ALA A 149 -36.49 3.79 -3.03
C ALA A 149 -36.71 5.21 -2.48
N CYS A 150 -36.85 6.18 -3.39
CA CYS A 150 -37.21 7.56 -3.04
C CYS A 150 -38.65 7.66 -2.53
N ARG A 151 -38.89 8.57 -1.58
CA ARG A 151 -40.22 8.96 -1.09
C ARG A 151 -40.42 10.46 -1.39
N ALA A 152 -41.65 10.89 -1.66
CA ALA A 152 -41.93 12.26 -2.12
C ALA A 152 -41.52 13.36 -1.11
N GLU A 153 -41.57 13.05 0.18
CA GLU A 153 -41.28 13.98 1.29
C GLU A 153 -39.89 13.73 1.93
N ALA A 154 -39.08 12.84 1.34
CA ALA A 154 -37.76 12.50 1.86
C ALA A 154 -36.81 13.70 1.81
N GLN A 155 -36.44 14.25 2.97
CA GLN A 155 -35.46 15.34 3.09
C GLN A 155 -34.44 15.05 4.19
N PHE A 156 -33.18 14.97 3.79
CA PHE A 156 -32.03 15.08 4.70
C PHE A 156 -31.61 16.55 4.76
N ASN A 157 -31.25 17.05 5.94
CA ASN A 157 -30.82 18.44 6.10
C ASN A 157 -29.74 18.55 7.17
N VAL A 158 -28.64 19.23 6.85
CA VAL A 158 -27.57 19.61 7.79
C VAL A 158 -27.63 21.12 7.98
N SER A 159 -27.52 21.61 9.21
CA SER A 159 -27.37 23.04 9.47
C SER A 159 -26.53 23.29 10.72
N ILE A 160 -25.93 24.46 10.81
CA ILE A 160 -25.18 24.88 12.00
C ILE A 160 -26.02 25.87 12.83
N LYS A 161 -25.90 25.80 14.16
CA LYS A 161 -26.55 26.67 15.16
C LYS A 161 -25.54 27.20 16.17
N HIS A 162 -25.88 28.31 16.85
CA HIS A 162 -25.09 28.86 17.97
C HIS A 162 -23.63 29.25 17.64
N GLY A 163 -23.34 29.63 16.39
CA GLY A 163 -22.06 30.21 16.00
C GLY A 163 -22.17 31.69 15.62
N ASN A 164 -21.04 32.39 15.64
CA ASN A 164 -20.99 33.84 15.38
C ASN A 164 -20.95 34.19 13.89
N THR A 165 -20.67 33.20 13.02
CA THR A 165 -20.68 33.34 11.55
C THR A 165 -21.41 32.17 10.91
N THR A 166 -21.69 32.26 9.61
CA THR A 166 -22.31 31.16 8.84
C THR A 166 -21.41 29.95 8.63
N SER A 167 -20.14 30.01 9.03
CA SER A 167 -19.14 28.94 8.85
C SER A 167 -18.76 28.24 10.15
N GLU A 168 -19.42 28.53 11.28
CA GLU A 168 -19.08 27.92 12.57
C GLU A 168 -20.30 27.70 13.47
N GLY A 169 -20.18 26.80 14.45
CA GLY A 169 -21.19 26.51 15.47
C GLY A 169 -21.38 25.02 15.75
N ILE A 170 -22.52 24.67 16.34
CA ILE A 170 -22.95 23.31 16.69
C ILE A 170 -23.73 22.66 15.54
N VAL A 171 -23.42 21.40 15.22
CA VAL A 171 -24.04 20.68 14.09
C VAL A 171 -25.42 20.12 14.47
N GLU A 172 -26.45 20.51 13.72
CA GLU A 172 -27.84 20.07 13.81
C GLU A 172 -28.22 19.31 12.52
N VAL A 173 -28.78 18.10 12.64
CA VAL A 173 -29.19 17.25 11.50
C VAL A 173 -30.66 16.86 11.58
N LYS A 174 -31.35 16.88 10.43
CA LYS A 174 -32.63 16.19 10.19
C LYS A 174 -32.37 14.92 9.37
N LEU A 175 -32.76 13.76 9.90
CA LEU A 175 -32.69 12.47 9.20
C LEU A 175 -33.93 12.27 8.32
N VAL A 176 -33.79 11.51 7.23
CA VAL A 176 -34.87 11.30 6.23
C VAL A 176 -36.13 10.65 6.84
N GLU A 177 -35.98 9.82 7.87
CA GLU A 177 -37.10 9.11 8.52
C GLU A 177 -37.57 9.78 9.82
N GLN A 178 -37.11 10.99 10.14
CA GLN A 178 -37.41 11.65 11.42
C GLN A 178 -37.64 13.16 11.28
N ASP A 179 -38.81 13.64 11.70
CA ASP A 179 -39.09 15.09 11.70
C ASP A 179 -38.38 15.88 12.80
N LYS A 180 -38.04 15.22 13.92
CA LYS A 180 -37.24 15.84 14.99
C LYS A 180 -35.79 16.02 14.52
N LYS A 181 -35.34 17.28 14.47
CA LYS A 181 -33.91 17.61 14.37
C LYS A 181 -33.15 17.24 15.65
N MET A 182 -31.91 16.81 15.51
CA MET A 182 -31.05 16.46 16.65
C MET A 182 -29.61 16.94 16.46
N PHE A 183 -28.94 17.23 17.57
CA PHE A 183 -27.54 17.61 17.59
C PHE A 183 -26.61 16.38 17.58
N ILE A 184 -25.41 16.58 17.04
CA ILE A 184 -24.37 15.54 16.99
C ILE A 184 -23.62 15.44 18.33
N CYS A 185 -23.28 14.23 18.77
CA CYS A 185 -22.49 13.98 19.99
C CYS A 185 -21.01 14.40 19.82
N LYS A 186 -20.46 15.18 20.76
CA LYS A 186 -19.06 15.67 20.78
C LYS A 186 -18.00 14.56 20.80
N LYS A 187 -18.38 13.35 21.20
CA LYS A 187 -17.56 12.12 21.13
C LYS A 187 -18.41 11.02 20.51
N PRO A 188 -17.95 10.33 19.44
CA PRO A 188 -16.58 10.29 18.90
C PRO A 188 -16.35 11.20 17.67
N TRP A 189 -16.86 12.44 17.66
CA TRP A 189 -16.68 13.40 16.55
C TRP A 189 -15.20 13.60 16.16
N SER A 190 -14.89 13.55 14.87
CA SER A 190 -13.54 13.69 14.33
C SER A 190 -13.47 14.53 13.05
N MET A 191 -12.27 14.74 12.50
CA MET A 191 -12.09 15.47 11.25
C MET A 191 -12.71 14.76 10.04
N ALA A 192 -12.90 13.43 10.10
CA ALA A 192 -13.56 12.68 9.03
C ALA A 192 -15.03 13.11 8.88
N GLU A 193 -15.81 13.10 9.95
CA GLU A 193 -17.21 13.55 9.93
C GLU A 193 -17.31 15.05 9.67
N ALA A 194 -16.41 15.86 10.24
CA ALA A 194 -16.44 17.31 10.10
C ALA A 194 -16.10 17.80 8.68
N ASN A 195 -15.16 17.16 7.99
CA ASN A 195 -14.86 17.48 6.58
C ASN A 195 -16.08 17.19 5.69
N VAL A 196 -16.77 16.06 5.88
CA VAL A 196 -18.02 15.72 5.17
C VAL A 196 -19.15 16.69 5.52
N ALA A 197 -19.30 17.07 6.80
CA ALA A 197 -20.31 18.04 7.24
C ALA A 197 -20.14 19.40 6.56
N CYS A 198 -18.92 19.94 6.55
CA CYS A 198 -18.62 21.20 5.88
C CYS A 198 -18.80 21.13 4.37
N LEU A 199 -18.43 20.01 3.73
CA LEU A 199 -18.67 19.78 2.30
C LEU A 199 -20.17 19.73 1.96
N ASP A 200 -21.00 19.19 2.86
CA ASP A 200 -22.46 19.15 2.68
C ASP A 200 -23.10 20.53 2.83
N LEU A 201 -22.55 21.35 3.73
CA LEU A 201 -22.89 22.76 3.91
C LEU A 201 -22.30 23.69 2.82
N GLY A 202 -21.59 23.14 1.84
CA GLY A 202 -21.07 23.85 0.66
C GLY A 202 -19.59 24.29 0.74
N PHE A 203 -18.93 24.16 1.90
CA PHE A 203 -17.53 24.53 2.09
C PHE A 203 -16.60 23.45 1.49
N GLN A 204 -16.22 23.62 0.23
CA GLN A 204 -15.46 22.63 -0.56
C GLN A 204 -14.07 22.26 0.03
N GLN A 205 -13.52 23.10 0.90
CA GLN A 205 -12.23 22.87 1.58
C GLN A 205 -12.38 22.12 2.91
N GLY A 206 -13.61 21.76 3.29
CA GLY A 206 -13.92 21.00 4.51
C GLY A 206 -13.82 21.82 5.80
N ALA A 207 -13.54 21.11 6.90
CA ALA A 207 -13.38 21.68 8.23
C ALA A 207 -11.96 22.20 8.48
N TYR A 208 -11.84 23.15 9.41
CA TYR A 208 -10.59 23.66 9.95
C TYR A 208 -10.39 23.20 11.40
N ASP A 209 -11.45 23.31 12.22
CA ASP A 209 -11.43 22.90 13.62
C ASP A 209 -12.76 22.29 14.10
N ILE A 210 -12.66 21.51 15.18
CA ILE A 210 -13.75 20.86 15.92
C ILE A 210 -13.57 20.98 17.44
N GLN A 211 -12.51 21.66 17.91
CA GLN A 211 -12.21 21.82 19.34
C GLN A 211 -12.82 23.10 19.92
N LYS A 212 -13.08 24.11 19.08
CA LYS A 212 -13.83 25.31 19.44
C LYS A 212 -15.16 24.96 20.10
N GLN A 213 -15.41 25.59 21.23
CA GLN A 213 -16.65 25.46 22.00
C GLN A 213 -17.56 26.65 21.68
N PHE A 214 -18.86 26.42 21.77
CA PHE A 214 -19.90 27.39 21.45
C PHE A 214 -20.86 27.50 22.63
N GLU A 215 -21.27 28.72 22.95
CA GLU A 215 -22.15 28.99 24.09
C GLU A 215 -23.59 28.62 23.74
N ILE A 216 -24.21 27.79 24.59
CA ILE A 216 -25.59 27.35 24.43
C ILE A 216 -26.45 28.14 25.43
N PRO A 217 -27.48 28.89 24.99
CA PRO A 217 -28.39 29.58 25.90
C PRO A 217 -29.06 28.59 26.88
N GLU A 218 -29.02 28.90 28.17
CA GLU A 218 -29.39 27.96 29.25
C GLU A 218 -30.80 27.34 29.07
N ASN A 219 -31.76 28.12 28.55
CA ASN A 219 -33.13 27.68 28.26
C ASN A 219 -33.26 26.53 27.24
N LEU A 220 -32.20 26.19 26.49
CA LEU A 220 -32.19 25.04 25.57
C LEU A 220 -31.67 23.74 26.21
N SER A 221 -31.06 23.81 27.39
CA SER A 221 -30.28 22.69 27.95
C SER A 221 -31.10 21.51 28.47
N MET A 222 -32.35 21.71 28.93
CA MET A 222 -33.04 20.74 29.79
C MET A 222 -33.90 19.66 29.08
N ASN A 223 -33.99 19.62 27.75
CA ASN A 223 -35.02 18.83 27.04
C ASN A 223 -34.52 17.80 26.00
N SER A 224 -33.22 17.56 25.85
CA SER A 224 -32.72 16.49 24.96
C SER A 224 -31.36 15.93 25.39
N THR A 225 -31.37 15.02 26.37
CA THR A 225 -30.24 14.12 26.71
C THR A 225 -29.92 13.09 25.61
N GLU A 226 -30.51 13.23 24.42
CA GLU A 226 -30.34 12.35 23.28
C GLU A 226 -29.62 13.11 22.15
N CYS A 227 -28.49 12.56 21.69
CA CYS A 227 -27.69 13.06 20.58
C CYS A 227 -27.45 11.97 19.52
N LEU A 228 -27.08 12.39 18.31
CA LEU A 228 -26.68 11.51 17.22
C LEU A 228 -25.18 11.25 17.25
N GLN A 229 -24.79 9.98 17.37
CA GLN A 229 -23.41 9.57 17.12
C GLN A 229 -23.26 9.27 15.63
N VAL A 230 -22.28 9.91 14.98
CA VAL A 230 -21.97 9.75 13.54
C VAL A 230 -20.63 9.04 13.41
N HIS A 231 -20.47 8.24 12.36
CA HIS A 231 -19.18 7.71 11.92
C HIS A 231 -19.10 7.75 10.38
N CYS A 232 -18.08 8.44 9.86
CA CYS A 232 -17.75 8.55 8.44
C CYS A 232 -16.35 7.95 8.16
N ARG A 233 -16.04 7.71 6.88
CA ARG A 233 -14.69 7.45 6.38
C ARG A 233 -13.90 8.73 6.13
N GLY A 234 -14.58 9.83 5.80
CA GLY A 234 -13.99 11.13 5.49
C GLY A 234 -13.72 11.33 3.99
N LEU A 235 -14.49 10.67 3.12
CA LEU A 235 -14.48 10.86 1.65
C LEU A 235 -15.91 10.86 1.04
N GLU A 236 -16.93 10.81 1.89
CA GLU A 236 -18.34 10.97 1.54
C GLU A 236 -18.65 12.40 1.10
N THR A 237 -19.70 12.60 0.31
CA THR A 237 -20.10 13.92 -0.23
C THR A 237 -21.30 14.52 0.49
N SER A 238 -22.04 13.71 1.25
CA SER A 238 -23.04 14.14 2.23
C SER A 238 -22.92 13.33 3.52
N LEU A 239 -23.31 13.91 4.65
CA LEU A 239 -23.44 13.15 5.90
C LEU A 239 -24.50 12.04 5.78
N ALA A 240 -25.42 12.09 4.81
CA ALA A 240 -26.44 11.06 4.56
C ALA A 240 -25.85 9.67 4.27
N GLU A 241 -24.60 9.59 3.77
CA GLU A 241 -23.88 8.33 3.52
C GLU A 241 -23.34 7.68 4.81
N CYS A 242 -23.15 8.48 5.87
CA CYS A 242 -22.52 8.05 7.10
C CYS A 242 -23.48 7.31 8.04
N THR A 243 -22.91 6.52 8.96
CA THR A 243 -23.68 5.73 9.92
C THR A 243 -24.11 6.60 11.10
N PHE A 244 -25.41 6.72 11.33
CA PHE A 244 -26.00 7.37 12.50
C PHE A 244 -26.49 6.33 13.51
N THR A 245 -26.11 6.49 14.78
CA THR A 245 -26.66 5.74 15.91
C THR A 245 -27.18 6.69 16.98
N LYS A 246 -28.26 6.28 17.67
CA LYS A 246 -28.84 7.09 18.76
C LYS A 246 -28.05 6.86 20.06
N ARG A 247 -27.69 7.94 20.76
CA ARG A 247 -26.96 7.86 22.03
C ARG A 247 -27.56 8.79 23.09
N ARG A 248 -27.60 8.32 24.34
CA ARG A 248 -27.92 9.15 25.50
C ARG A 248 -26.63 9.69 26.13
N THR A 249 -26.60 11.00 26.39
CA THR A 249 -25.56 11.66 27.20
C THR A 249 -25.92 11.63 28.68
N LYS A 250 -24.94 11.91 29.53
CA LYS A 250 -25.16 12.13 30.98
C LYS A 250 -25.11 13.62 31.36
N ASN A 251 -24.66 14.47 30.44
CA ASN A 251 -24.48 15.92 30.60
C ASN A 251 -24.99 16.63 29.34
N ASP A 252 -25.58 17.81 29.49
CA ASP A 252 -26.25 18.54 28.40
C ASP A 252 -25.33 19.47 27.58
N GLN A 253 -24.00 19.30 27.71
CA GLN A 253 -22.96 20.16 27.11
C GLN A 253 -22.02 19.42 26.13
N ASP A 254 -22.28 18.14 25.84
CA ASP A 254 -21.43 17.29 24.98
C ASP A 254 -21.94 17.23 23.52
N PHE A 255 -22.24 18.39 22.92
CA PHE A 255 -22.57 18.52 21.49
C PHE A 255 -21.35 18.89 20.62
N ALA A 256 -21.35 18.44 19.37
CA ALA A 256 -20.25 18.62 18.44
C ALA A 256 -20.24 20.00 17.78
N GLY A 257 -19.15 20.74 17.98
CA GLY A 257 -18.84 21.97 17.26
C GLY A 257 -18.08 21.71 15.96
N VAL A 258 -18.19 22.63 15.01
CA VAL A 258 -17.38 22.67 13.80
C VAL A 258 -17.06 24.11 13.41
N VAL A 259 -15.89 24.31 12.80
CA VAL A 259 -15.50 25.52 12.08
C VAL A 259 -15.12 25.09 10.67
N CYS A 260 -15.90 25.46 9.67
CA CYS A 260 -15.62 25.21 8.27
C CYS A 260 -14.58 26.22 7.74
N TYR A 261 -13.67 25.75 6.88
CA TYR A 261 -12.59 26.59 6.38
C TYR A 261 -13.11 27.64 5.40
N THR A 262 -12.58 28.87 5.50
CA THR A 262 -12.88 29.99 4.59
C THR A 262 -11.61 30.79 4.35
N GLN A 263 -11.45 31.35 3.15
CA GLN A 263 -10.26 32.14 2.76
C GLN A 263 -10.04 33.38 3.65
N ASN A 264 -11.10 33.91 4.27
CA ASN A 264 -11.00 35.04 5.20
C ASN A 264 -10.35 34.66 6.54
N ALA A 265 -10.26 33.37 6.89
CA ALA A 265 -9.54 32.91 8.09
C ALA A 265 -8.03 33.24 8.00
N ASP A 266 -7.45 33.18 6.80
CA ASP A 266 -6.07 33.61 6.55
C ASP A 266 -5.94 35.15 6.63
N VAL A 267 -6.99 35.90 6.24
CA VAL A 267 -6.98 37.37 6.20
C VAL A 267 -7.01 37.99 7.59
N THR A 268 -7.73 37.39 8.55
CA THR A 268 -7.72 37.81 9.97
C THR A 268 -6.36 37.71 10.66
N TYR A 269 -5.35 37.13 10.02
CA TYR A 269 -3.97 37.12 10.51
C TYR A 269 -3.20 38.42 10.21
N ASN A 270 -3.46 39.04 9.05
CA ASN A 270 -2.65 40.17 8.56
C ASN A 270 -3.07 41.54 9.13
N SER A 271 -4.24 41.66 9.74
CA SER A 271 -4.76 42.92 10.28
C SER A 271 -4.48 43.17 11.77
N VAL A 272 -4.08 42.14 12.53
CA VAL A 272 -3.98 42.20 14.00
C VAL A 272 -2.61 42.63 14.52
N ASN A 273 -1.58 42.67 13.67
CA ASN A 273 -0.22 43.14 14.03
C ASN A 273 -0.10 44.67 14.14
N LYS A 274 -1.02 45.32 14.87
CA LYS A 274 -0.85 46.72 15.31
C LYS A 274 -1.61 47.01 16.62
N PHE A 275 -0.84 47.50 17.60
CA PHE A 275 -1.24 47.96 18.95
C PHE A 275 -1.55 46.91 20.03
N HIS A 276 -0.66 46.90 21.02
CA HIS A 276 -0.81 46.61 22.47
C HIS A 276 -1.79 45.55 22.99
N GLY A 277 -1.26 44.73 23.91
CA GLY A 277 -1.97 44.43 25.16
C GLY A 277 -2.16 42.95 25.43
N GLU A 278 -1.83 42.54 26.65
CA GLU A 278 -2.02 41.18 27.14
C GLU A 278 -3.50 40.77 27.12
N ASN A 279 -3.86 39.72 26.36
CA ASN A 279 -4.30 38.45 26.95
C ASN A 279 -4.50 37.34 25.88
N SER A 280 -4.70 36.11 26.36
CA SER A 280 -4.73 34.87 25.58
C SER A 280 -5.65 34.86 24.35
N GLN A 281 -5.09 34.74 23.14
CA GLN A 281 -5.86 34.41 21.94
C GLN A 281 -5.04 33.53 20.96
N PHE A 282 -5.73 32.70 20.17
CA PHE A 282 -5.11 31.65 19.35
C PHE A 282 -4.37 32.23 18.13
N THR A 283 -3.06 32.02 18.07
CA THR A 283 -2.25 32.29 16.87
C THR A 283 -2.35 31.16 15.86
N ALA A 284 -2.66 31.47 14.60
CA ALA A 284 -2.38 30.56 13.49
C ALA A 284 -0.86 30.28 13.40
N PRO A 285 -0.44 29.08 12.97
CA PRO A 285 0.99 28.76 12.88
C PRO A 285 1.68 29.73 11.91
N PRO A 286 2.90 30.22 12.23
CA PRO A 286 3.66 31.02 11.27
C PRO A 286 3.95 30.18 10.03
N VAL A 287 4.12 30.84 8.87
CA VAL A 287 4.24 30.20 7.54
C VAL A 287 5.30 29.09 7.47
N ASN A 288 6.35 29.17 8.28
CA ASN A 288 7.38 28.13 8.41
C ASN A 288 6.90 26.80 9.05
N ASN A 289 5.67 26.75 9.58
CA ASN A 289 5.07 25.62 10.31
C ASN A 289 3.66 25.25 9.79
N SER A 290 3.29 25.66 8.57
CA SER A 290 2.02 25.31 7.91
C SER A 290 2.22 24.34 6.73
N PHE A 291 1.43 23.27 6.70
CA PHE A 291 1.24 22.42 5.53
C PHE A 291 0.13 23.00 4.64
N HIS A 292 0.24 22.84 3.32
CA HIS A 292 -0.72 23.34 2.34
C HIS A 292 -1.30 22.18 1.52
N CYS A 293 -2.59 21.92 1.70
CA CYS A 293 -3.37 20.90 1.00
C CYS A 293 -3.53 21.21 -0.50
N VAL A 294 -3.80 20.20 -1.33
CA VAL A 294 -4.02 20.39 -2.78
C VAL A 294 -5.31 21.20 -3.05
N ASN A 295 -6.35 21.02 -2.23
CA ASN A 295 -7.54 21.89 -2.21
C ASN A 295 -7.31 23.33 -1.69
N GLY A 296 -6.07 23.73 -1.39
CA GLY A 296 -5.73 25.09 -0.98
C GLY A 296 -6.04 25.43 0.49
N LYS A 297 -6.34 24.45 1.34
CA LYS A 297 -6.46 24.65 2.79
C LYS A 297 -5.07 24.63 3.45
N TYR A 298 -4.83 25.54 4.39
CA TYR A 298 -3.68 25.48 5.29
C TYR A 298 -4.02 24.72 6.58
N ILE A 299 -3.14 23.80 6.98
CA ILE A 299 -3.20 23.09 8.27
C ILE A 299 -1.84 23.17 9.00
N PRO A 300 -1.77 23.02 10.33
CA PRO A 300 -0.48 22.99 11.03
C PRO A 300 0.39 21.79 10.58
N GLN A 301 1.70 21.98 10.36
CA GLN A 301 2.62 20.91 9.89
C GLN A 301 2.56 19.63 10.74
N LYS A 302 2.28 19.75 12.04
CA LYS A 302 2.07 18.62 12.97
C LYS A 302 0.81 17.77 12.69
N ARG A 303 -0.07 18.19 11.78
CA ARG A 303 -1.24 17.42 11.33
C ARG A 303 -0.95 16.61 10.06
N ALA A 304 0.09 16.92 9.28
CA ALA A 304 0.46 16.09 8.14
C ALA A 304 1.07 14.74 8.58
N CYS A 305 0.86 13.70 7.79
CA CYS A 305 1.28 12.32 8.03
C CYS A 305 0.83 11.75 9.39
N ASN A 306 -0.33 12.16 9.92
CA ASN A 306 -0.81 11.74 11.25
C ASN A 306 -1.73 10.50 11.21
N GLY A 307 -2.16 10.06 10.03
CA GLY A 307 -3.14 8.99 9.76
C GLY A 307 -4.60 9.44 9.74
N ILE A 308 -4.88 10.74 9.58
CA ILE A 308 -6.21 11.35 9.55
C ILE A 308 -6.24 12.27 8.32
N ASN A 309 -7.34 12.21 7.56
CA ASN A 309 -7.60 13.14 6.46
C ASN A 309 -8.03 14.51 7.04
N ASP A 310 -7.07 15.32 7.50
CA ASP A 310 -7.30 16.68 7.97
C ASP A 310 -7.61 17.61 6.78
N CYS A 311 -6.90 17.46 5.65
CA CYS A 311 -7.10 18.22 4.41
C CYS A 311 -8.51 18.04 3.80
N GLY A 312 -9.12 16.85 3.94
CA GLY A 312 -10.38 16.47 3.32
C GLY A 312 -10.21 15.73 1.99
N ASP A 313 -9.11 15.96 1.28
CA ASP A 313 -8.76 15.34 -0.01
C ASP A 313 -7.61 14.30 0.06
N GLN A 314 -7.12 14.00 1.26
CA GLN A 314 -5.95 13.17 1.62
C GLN A 314 -4.55 13.74 1.27
N SER A 315 -4.42 15.00 0.84
CA SER A 315 -3.11 15.59 0.45
C SER A 315 -2.00 15.46 1.52
N ASP A 316 -2.40 15.52 2.78
CA ASP A 316 -1.61 15.46 4.00
C ASP A 316 -1.01 14.08 4.31
N GLU A 317 -1.62 13.01 3.76
CA GLU A 317 -1.32 11.62 4.15
C GLU A 317 -0.66 10.79 3.03
N LEU A 318 -0.46 11.37 1.85
CA LEU A 318 -0.04 10.64 0.63
C LEU A 318 1.43 10.83 0.23
N CYS A 319 2.17 11.71 0.91
CA CYS A 319 3.57 12.04 0.62
C CYS A 319 4.44 11.93 1.88
N CYS A 320 4.36 10.80 2.58
CA CYS A 320 5.00 10.58 3.86
C CYS A 320 6.25 9.69 3.77
N THR A 321 7.25 9.98 4.60
CA THR A 321 8.46 9.17 4.84
C THR A 321 8.39 8.36 6.14
N GLY A 322 7.30 8.55 6.89
CA GLY A 322 6.93 7.89 8.14
C GLY A 322 5.73 8.63 8.75
N CYS A 323 5.02 8.02 9.69
CA CYS A 323 3.80 8.61 10.28
C CYS A 323 4.02 9.14 11.71
N GLN A 324 3.23 10.15 12.06
CA GLN A 324 3.21 10.82 13.35
C GLN A 324 2.21 10.14 14.29
N GLY A 325 2.64 9.75 15.49
CA GLY A 325 1.77 9.20 16.54
C GLY A 325 1.67 7.68 16.51
N LYS A 326 0.48 7.14 16.21
CA LYS A 326 0.17 5.68 16.25
C LYS A 326 -0.36 5.12 14.92
N SER A 327 -0.43 5.94 13.89
CA SER A 327 -0.88 5.60 12.55
C SER A 327 0.05 4.59 11.86
N PHE A 328 -0.46 3.89 10.86
CA PHE A 328 0.28 2.87 10.13
C PHE A 328 0.88 3.44 8.84
N PHE A 329 2.12 3.05 8.54
CA PHE A 329 2.87 3.54 7.39
C PHE A 329 2.95 2.48 6.29
N CYS A 330 2.33 2.74 5.15
CA CYS A 330 2.49 1.94 3.94
C CYS A 330 3.85 2.26 3.29
N LYS A 331 4.52 1.24 2.74
CA LYS A 331 5.74 1.37 1.90
C LYS A 331 5.56 2.35 0.75
N SER A 332 4.35 2.50 0.22
CA SER A 332 4.01 3.47 -0.84
C SER A 332 4.21 4.94 -0.43
N GLY A 333 4.60 5.21 0.82
CA GLY A 333 4.76 6.56 1.37
C GLY A 333 3.43 7.19 1.75
N VAL A 334 2.54 6.39 2.33
CA VAL A 334 1.16 6.75 2.71
C VAL A 334 0.93 6.42 4.18
N CYS A 335 0.20 7.28 4.88
CA CYS A 335 -0.19 7.09 6.27
C CYS A 335 -1.69 6.80 6.40
N ILE A 336 -2.05 5.80 7.20
CA ILE A 336 -3.45 5.38 7.41
C ILE A 336 -3.81 5.26 8.90
N PRO A 337 -5.10 5.38 9.28
CA PRO A 337 -5.54 5.17 10.66
C PRO A 337 -5.12 3.80 11.21
N SER A 338 -4.72 3.73 12.47
CA SER A 338 -4.38 2.44 13.13
C SER A 338 -5.56 1.44 13.10
N LYS A 339 -6.80 1.96 13.08
CA LYS A 339 -8.04 1.19 12.97
C LYS A 339 -8.26 0.51 11.61
N TYR A 340 -7.41 0.78 10.61
CA TYR A 340 -7.48 0.18 9.29
C TYR A 340 -6.49 -0.98 9.09
N LYS A 341 -5.55 -1.21 10.01
CA LYS A 341 -4.73 -2.43 9.96
C LYS A 341 -5.57 -3.65 10.38
N CYS A 342 -5.54 -4.74 9.60
CA CYS A 342 -6.31 -5.96 9.82
C CYS A 342 -7.85 -5.75 9.83
N ASN A 343 -8.35 -4.88 8.96
CA ASN A 343 -9.76 -4.48 8.89
C ASN A 343 -10.61 -5.26 7.87
N GLY A 344 -9.98 -6.08 7.00
CA GLY A 344 -10.63 -6.83 5.92
C GLY A 344 -10.73 -6.07 4.59
N GLU A 345 -10.29 -4.81 4.53
CA GLU A 345 -10.12 -4.03 3.30
C GLU A 345 -8.64 -3.67 3.15
N VAL A 346 -8.07 -3.92 1.97
CA VAL A 346 -6.72 -3.45 1.63
C VAL A 346 -6.79 -1.95 1.30
N ASP A 347 -6.14 -1.14 2.13
CA ASP A 347 -6.06 0.31 2.03
C ASP A 347 -4.67 0.78 1.55
N CYS A 348 -3.59 0.10 1.93
CA CYS A 348 -2.25 0.28 1.34
C CYS A 348 -2.16 -0.38 -0.04
N ILE A 349 -1.70 0.33 -1.09
CA ILE A 349 -1.50 -0.28 -2.43
C ILE A 349 -0.47 -1.42 -2.45
N THR A 350 0.35 -1.52 -1.41
CA THR A 350 1.38 -2.54 -1.17
C THR A 350 0.90 -3.73 -0.30
N GLY A 351 -0.32 -3.65 0.26
CA GLY A 351 -1.04 -4.76 0.91
C GLY A 351 -0.58 -5.16 2.32
N GLU A 352 0.39 -4.48 2.92
CA GLU A 352 1.03 -4.88 4.19
C GLU A 352 0.23 -4.54 5.45
N ASP A 353 -0.89 -3.86 5.30
CA ASP A 353 -1.90 -3.57 6.31
C ASP A 353 -2.73 -4.82 6.69
N GLU A 354 -2.97 -5.72 5.73
CA GLU A 354 -3.80 -6.93 5.92
C GLU A 354 -3.01 -8.24 6.10
N ILE A 355 -1.67 -8.17 6.20
CA ILE A 355 -0.83 -9.37 6.43
C ILE A 355 -0.50 -9.59 7.91
N GLY A 356 -0.27 -10.86 8.27
CA GLY A 356 0.20 -11.24 9.61
C GLY A 356 -0.84 -11.05 10.72
N CYS A 357 -2.13 -10.94 10.37
CA CYS A 357 -3.24 -10.66 11.29
C CYS A 357 -3.65 -11.85 12.20
N GLU A 358 -2.72 -12.75 12.51
CA GLU A 358 -2.95 -13.88 13.41
C GLU A 358 -3.00 -13.39 14.86
N GLY A 359 -4.21 -13.34 15.41
CA GLY A 359 -4.50 -12.85 16.76
C GLY A 359 -5.13 -11.45 16.81
N THR A 360 -5.11 -10.68 15.72
CA THR A 360 -5.67 -9.31 15.65
C THR A 360 -7.04 -9.21 14.98
N ARG A 361 -7.77 -10.32 14.84
CA ARG A 361 -9.20 -10.26 14.47
C ARG A 361 -9.96 -9.49 15.55
N HIS A 362 -10.46 -8.30 15.23
CA HIS A 362 -11.46 -7.63 16.07
C HIS A 362 -12.68 -8.55 16.29
N PRO A 363 -13.31 -8.51 17.48
CA PRO A 363 -14.21 -9.58 17.95
C PRO A 363 -15.62 -9.50 17.36
N GLU A 364 -15.74 -9.66 16.04
CA GLU A 364 -17.04 -9.72 15.33
C GLU A 364 -17.29 -11.08 14.66
N ILE A 365 -16.31 -12.00 14.63
CA ILE A 365 -16.48 -13.40 14.18
C ILE A 365 -15.92 -14.40 15.21
N LYS A 366 -16.44 -14.32 16.44
CA LYS A 366 -16.57 -15.45 17.37
C LYS A 366 -17.90 -15.32 18.11
N GLY A 367 -18.63 -16.42 18.25
CA GLY A 367 -19.86 -16.45 19.04
C GLY A 367 -19.57 -16.29 20.53
N HIS A 368 -19.81 -15.10 21.06
CA HIS A 368 -19.91 -14.87 22.50
C HIS A 368 -21.18 -14.07 22.78
N HIS A 369 -21.99 -14.59 23.72
CA HIS A 369 -23.15 -13.90 24.28
C HIS A 369 -22.69 -12.84 25.30
N GLU A 370 -21.88 -11.87 24.84
CA GLU A 370 -21.83 -10.60 25.52
C GLU A 370 -23.10 -9.82 25.17
N ILE A 371 -23.74 -9.23 26.19
CA ILE A 371 -24.96 -8.44 26.00
C ILE A 371 -24.56 -7.10 25.39
N LYS A 372 -24.39 -7.06 24.06
CA LYS A 372 -24.40 -5.81 23.31
C LYS A 372 -25.71 -5.09 23.67
N GLU A 373 -25.62 -3.94 24.33
CA GLU A 373 -26.72 -2.99 24.38
C GLU A 373 -27.23 -2.78 22.94
N LYS A 374 -28.55 -2.71 22.73
CA LYS A 374 -29.11 -2.48 21.39
C LYS A 374 -28.80 -1.06 20.93
N THR A 375 -27.61 -0.85 20.37
CA THR A 375 -27.26 0.35 19.61
C THR A 375 -28.21 0.46 18.44
N GLU A 376 -29.17 1.37 18.54
CA GLU A 376 -30.19 1.60 17.52
C GLU A 376 -29.56 2.38 16.35
N PHE A 377 -29.34 1.67 15.25
CA PHE A 377 -28.87 2.24 13.99
C PHE A 377 -30.03 2.95 13.28
N LEU A 378 -29.84 4.22 12.96
CA LEU A 378 -30.85 5.09 12.35
C LEU A 378 -30.64 5.29 10.84
N THR A 379 -29.44 4.97 10.34
CA THR A 379 -29.13 4.86 8.91
C THR A 379 -28.36 3.57 8.63
N ALA A 380 -28.41 3.11 7.39
CA ALA A 380 -27.58 1.99 6.95
C ALA A 380 -26.14 2.45 6.68
N ASN A 381 -25.16 1.63 7.03
CA ASN A 381 -23.75 1.92 6.78
C ASN A 381 -23.42 1.78 5.27
N MET A 382 -23.17 2.90 4.59
CA MET A 382 -22.82 2.86 3.16
C MET A 382 -21.32 2.61 2.92
N ASP A 383 -20.45 2.70 3.93
CA ASP A 383 -19.07 2.22 3.86
C ASP A 383 -19.01 0.68 3.79
N GLU A 384 -19.90 -0.02 4.49
CA GLU A 384 -20.05 -1.47 4.37
C GLU A 384 -20.52 -1.88 2.97
N GLU A 385 -21.52 -1.20 2.39
CA GLU A 385 -21.93 -1.46 1.00
C GLU A 385 -20.77 -1.16 0.03
N ARG A 386 -19.99 -0.09 0.25
CA ARG A 386 -18.78 0.22 -0.53
C ARG A 386 -17.71 -0.88 -0.45
N LYS A 387 -17.42 -1.40 0.75
CA LYS A 387 -16.51 -2.55 0.96
C LYS A 387 -17.04 -3.81 0.26
N TRP A 388 -18.33 -4.08 0.37
CA TRP A 388 -18.98 -5.21 -0.29
C TRP A 388 -18.91 -5.09 -1.83
N ILE A 389 -19.07 -3.88 -2.40
CA ILE A 389 -18.89 -3.63 -3.84
C ILE A 389 -17.43 -3.84 -4.27
N LYS A 390 -16.42 -3.47 -3.46
CA LYS A 390 -15.01 -3.83 -3.73
C LYS A 390 -14.83 -5.35 -3.89
N SER A 391 -15.54 -6.17 -3.12
CA SER A 391 -15.40 -7.64 -3.16
C SER A 391 -15.85 -8.31 -4.48
N PHE A 392 -16.61 -7.61 -5.32
CA PHE A 392 -17.02 -8.06 -6.66
C PHE A 392 -16.07 -7.62 -7.80
N LEU A 393 -15.03 -6.86 -7.50
CA LEU A 393 -13.99 -6.56 -8.49
C LEU A 393 -13.27 -7.86 -8.88
N PRO A 394 -12.86 -8.02 -10.16
CA PRO A 394 -12.23 -9.27 -10.62
C PRO A 394 -10.95 -9.54 -9.82
N LYS A 395 -10.76 -10.81 -9.43
CA LYS A 395 -9.55 -11.21 -8.72
C LYS A 395 -8.39 -11.33 -9.69
N VAL A 396 -7.24 -10.77 -9.30
CA VAL A 396 -5.95 -10.82 -10.01
C VAL A 396 -5.67 -12.26 -10.47
N SER A 397 -5.36 -12.43 -11.75
CA SER A 397 -5.11 -13.73 -12.39
C SER A 397 -3.69 -13.88 -12.97
N CYS A 398 -2.83 -12.86 -12.80
CA CYS A 398 -1.40 -12.91 -13.09
C CYS A 398 -0.54 -13.19 -11.83
N GLY A 399 0.74 -13.47 -12.04
CA GLY A 399 1.80 -13.40 -11.02
C GLY A 399 1.80 -14.48 -9.93
N VAL A 400 0.70 -15.21 -9.75
CA VAL A 400 0.55 -16.30 -8.76
C VAL A 400 1.20 -17.58 -9.28
N LYS A 401 2.06 -18.21 -8.46
CA LYS A 401 2.62 -19.54 -8.74
C LYS A 401 1.82 -20.62 -8.00
N ASN A 402 1.40 -21.67 -8.70
CA ASN A 402 0.89 -22.90 -8.07
C ASN A 402 2.05 -23.65 -7.39
N SER A 403 2.32 -23.33 -6.12
CA SER A 403 3.53 -23.77 -5.42
C SER A 403 3.46 -25.20 -4.90
N VAL A 404 4.28 -26.10 -5.44
CA VAL A 404 4.69 -27.32 -4.74
C VAL A 404 5.99 -27.01 -3.96
N PRO A 405 6.01 -27.08 -2.62
CA PRO A 405 7.11 -26.55 -1.81
C PRO A 405 8.32 -27.49 -1.75
N ILE A 406 9.16 -27.50 -2.79
CA ILE A 406 10.40 -28.29 -2.81
C ILE A 406 11.49 -27.58 -1.98
N ARG A 407 11.71 -28.03 -0.73
CA ARG A 407 12.84 -27.59 0.11
C ARG A 407 14.17 -27.91 -0.57
N ARG A 408 15.02 -26.90 -0.81
CA ARG A 408 16.37 -27.05 -1.41
C ARG A 408 17.41 -26.24 -0.63
N LYS A 409 18.67 -26.72 -0.60
CA LYS A 409 19.79 -26.03 0.08
C LYS A 409 20.32 -24.86 -0.76
N ARG A 410 20.92 -23.88 -0.08
CA ARG A 410 21.50 -22.66 -0.68
C ARG A 410 22.87 -22.97 -1.29
N VAL A 411 23.10 -22.53 -2.52
CA VAL A 411 24.39 -22.53 -3.23
C VAL A 411 24.59 -21.13 -3.84
N ILE A 412 25.83 -20.74 -4.11
CA ILE A 412 26.27 -19.39 -4.47
C ILE A 412 26.71 -19.36 -5.95
N GLY A 413 26.50 -18.25 -6.64
CA GLY A 413 26.50 -18.20 -8.12
C GLY A 413 25.08 -18.42 -8.67
N GLY A 414 24.90 -18.22 -9.98
CA GLY A 414 23.60 -18.30 -10.64
C GLY A 414 22.89 -19.63 -10.34
N LYS A 415 21.60 -19.58 -10.00
CA LYS A 415 20.82 -20.79 -9.74
C LYS A 415 20.22 -21.28 -11.06
N PRO A 416 20.37 -22.57 -11.41
CA PRO A 416 19.64 -23.13 -12.53
C PRO A 416 18.13 -23.07 -12.26
N ALA A 417 17.37 -22.61 -13.24
CA ALA A 417 15.91 -22.65 -13.20
C ALA A 417 15.39 -24.03 -13.58
N TYR A 418 14.26 -24.42 -13.00
CA TYR A 418 13.53 -25.65 -13.29
C TYR A 418 12.21 -25.33 -13.99
N MET A 419 11.59 -26.35 -14.60
CA MET A 419 10.30 -26.19 -15.28
C MET A 419 9.23 -25.66 -14.30
N GLY A 420 8.54 -24.59 -14.69
CA GLY A 420 7.57 -23.89 -13.85
C GLY A 420 8.15 -22.87 -12.86
N ASP A 421 9.48 -22.73 -12.72
CA ASP A 421 10.04 -21.68 -11.86
C ASP A 421 9.76 -20.27 -12.42
N PHE A 422 9.85 -20.06 -13.74
CA PHE A 422 9.62 -18.75 -14.38
C PHE A 422 8.67 -18.89 -15.58
N PRO A 423 7.37 -19.14 -15.35
CA PRO A 423 6.42 -19.48 -16.42
C PRO A 423 6.10 -18.29 -17.36
N TRP A 424 6.45 -17.06 -16.96
CA TRP A 424 6.39 -15.84 -17.78
C TRP A 424 7.68 -15.56 -18.57
N GLN A 425 8.76 -16.33 -18.36
CA GLN A 425 10.02 -16.15 -19.08
C GLN A 425 9.86 -16.59 -20.53
N VAL A 426 10.30 -15.74 -21.46
CA VAL A 426 10.28 -16.00 -22.90
C VAL A 426 11.68 -15.74 -23.47
N ALA A 427 12.11 -16.54 -24.44
CA ALA A 427 13.30 -16.28 -25.23
C ALA A 427 12.93 -15.72 -26.61
N ILE A 428 13.55 -14.61 -27.00
CA ILE A 428 13.44 -14.03 -28.33
C ILE A 428 14.65 -14.49 -29.14
N LYS A 429 14.43 -15.35 -30.15
CA LYS A 429 15.48 -15.80 -31.07
C LYS A 429 15.46 -14.98 -32.35
N GLU A 430 16.63 -14.59 -32.86
CA GLU A 430 16.84 -14.08 -34.22
C GLU A 430 17.61 -15.14 -35.01
N ASN A 431 16.91 -15.90 -35.86
CA ASN A 431 17.39 -17.18 -36.41
C ASN A 431 17.78 -18.15 -35.26
N GLU A 432 18.85 -18.95 -35.41
CA GLU A 432 19.29 -19.97 -34.43
C GLU A 432 19.93 -19.44 -33.13
N ARG A 433 19.79 -18.15 -32.81
CA ARG A 433 20.42 -17.56 -31.61
C ARG A 433 19.39 -16.83 -30.77
N ILE A 434 19.38 -17.07 -29.45
CA ILE A 434 18.75 -16.16 -28.50
C ILE A 434 19.43 -14.80 -28.68
N LYS A 435 18.62 -13.77 -28.87
CA LYS A 435 19.05 -12.38 -28.93
C LYS A 435 18.86 -11.69 -27.59
N CYS A 436 17.68 -11.88 -27.00
CA CYS A 436 17.23 -11.25 -25.76
C CYS A 436 16.21 -12.12 -25.04
N GLY A 437 15.97 -11.81 -23.77
CA GLY A 437 14.79 -12.24 -23.04
C GLY A 437 13.52 -11.48 -23.45
N GLY A 438 12.39 -11.98 -22.98
CA GLY A 438 11.09 -11.35 -23.05
C GLY A 438 10.18 -11.87 -21.93
N ILE A 439 9.04 -11.20 -21.74
CA ILE A 439 8.23 -11.29 -20.53
C ILE A 439 6.75 -11.40 -20.92
N TYR A 440 6.10 -12.52 -20.63
CA TYR A 440 4.69 -12.72 -20.95
C TYR A 440 3.76 -12.01 -19.96
N ILE A 441 2.91 -11.10 -20.45
CA ILE A 441 2.01 -10.25 -19.65
C ILE A 441 0.51 -10.53 -19.84
N GLY A 442 0.16 -11.48 -20.71
CA GLY A 442 -1.23 -11.93 -20.91
C GLY A 442 -1.68 -11.92 -22.36
N GLY A 443 -2.67 -12.76 -22.67
CA GLY A 443 -3.22 -12.92 -24.02
C GLY A 443 -2.15 -13.23 -25.07
N CYS A 444 -2.03 -12.34 -26.05
CA CYS A 444 -1.07 -12.43 -27.17
C CYS A 444 0.20 -11.58 -26.97
N TRP A 445 0.47 -11.07 -25.76
CA TRP A 445 1.40 -9.94 -25.54
C TRP A 445 2.62 -10.26 -24.67
N ILE A 446 3.76 -9.76 -25.14
CA ILE A 446 5.07 -9.87 -24.49
C ILE A 446 5.73 -8.48 -24.38
N VAL A 447 6.33 -8.19 -23.23
CA VAL A 447 7.22 -7.03 -23.01
C VAL A 447 8.67 -7.45 -23.22
N THR A 448 9.48 -6.56 -23.79
CA THR A 448 10.95 -6.67 -23.87
C THR A 448 11.57 -5.27 -23.97
N ALA A 449 12.89 -5.17 -24.10
CA ALA A 449 13.60 -3.90 -24.28
C ALA A 449 13.51 -3.44 -25.75
N ALA A 450 13.52 -2.13 -26.01
CA ALA A 450 13.49 -1.59 -27.37
C ALA A 450 14.75 -1.95 -28.16
N HIS A 451 15.93 -1.88 -27.53
CA HIS A 451 17.22 -2.20 -28.18
C HIS A 451 17.34 -3.67 -28.64
N CYS A 452 16.49 -4.56 -28.13
CA CYS A 452 16.42 -5.97 -28.53
C CYS A 452 15.73 -6.18 -29.88
N VAL A 453 14.76 -5.33 -30.24
CA VAL A 453 13.84 -5.56 -31.36
C VAL A 453 14.05 -4.58 -32.50
N SER A 454 13.57 -4.95 -33.69
CA SER A 454 13.61 -4.07 -34.87
C SER A 454 12.52 -4.46 -35.84
N VAL A 455 11.69 -3.50 -36.23
CA VAL A 455 10.48 -3.75 -37.05
C VAL A 455 10.85 -4.32 -38.43
N SER A 456 11.95 -3.88 -39.03
CA SER A 456 12.44 -4.40 -40.32
C SER A 456 12.89 -5.87 -40.28
N LYS A 457 13.12 -6.43 -39.08
CA LYS A 457 13.51 -7.83 -38.85
C LYS A 457 12.39 -8.70 -38.29
N MET A 458 11.15 -8.21 -38.25
CA MET A 458 10.02 -8.88 -37.59
C MET A 458 9.86 -10.36 -37.98
N TYR A 459 10.06 -10.69 -39.25
CA TYR A 459 9.91 -12.06 -39.77
C TYR A 459 11.03 -13.04 -39.35
N HIS A 460 12.16 -12.55 -38.85
CA HIS A 460 13.27 -13.38 -38.36
C HIS A 460 13.16 -13.70 -36.86
N TYR A 461 12.19 -13.10 -36.15
CA TYR A 461 11.98 -13.34 -34.73
C TYR A 461 11.07 -14.54 -34.49
N GLN A 462 11.60 -15.50 -33.74
CA GLN A 462 10.84 -16.59 -33.16
C GLN A 462 10.75 -16.41 -31.65
N ILE A 463 9.57 -16.68 -31.10
CA ILE A 463 9.26 -16.50 -29.69
C ILE A 463 9.10 -17.88 -29.04
N TRP A 464 9.97 -18.18 -28.07
CA TRP A 464 10.08 -19.50 -27.44
C TRP A 464 9.67 -19.39 -25.97
N ALA A 465 8.52 -19.96 -25.62
CA ALA A 465 7.96 -19.98 -24.26
C ALA A 465 8.22 -21.33 -23.56
N SER A 466 8.18 -21.36 -22.22
CA SER A 466 8.52 -22.54 -21.40
C SER A 466 9.91 -23.13 -21.69
N PHE A 467 10.82 -22.32 -22.25
CA PHE A 467 12.15 -22.75 -22.67
C PHE A 467 13.14 -22.72 -21.50
N LEU A 468 14.00 -23.74 -21.39
CA LEU A 468 15.03 -23.82 -20.34
C LEU A 468 16.44 -23.99 -20.92
N ASN A 469 16.66 -25.09 -21.66
CA ASN A 469 17.97 -25.47 -22.19
C ASN A 469 18.08 -25.21 -23.71
N THR A 470 19.18 -24.56 -24.10
CA THR A 470 19.51 -24.29 -25.50
C THR A 470 20.12 -25.47 -26.26
N LEU A 471 20.70 -26.45 -25.55
CA LEU A 471 21.38 -27.62 -26.15
C LEU A 471 20.44 -28.81 -26.35
N THR A 472 19.46 -28.98 -25.47
CA THR A 472 18.38 -29.97 -25.61
C THR A 472 17.04 -29.24 -25.51
N PRO A 473 16.42 -28.85 -26.63
CA PRO A 473 15.05 -28.35 -26.60
C PRO A 473 14.13 -29.45 -26.05
N ASP A 474 13.37 -29.14 -25.01
CA ASP A 474 12.33 -30.05 -24.51
C ASP A 474 11.26 -30.26 -25.61
N GLY A 475 10.68 -31.46 -25.67
CA GLY A 475 9.82 -31.86 -26.79
C GLY A 475 8.55 -31.03 -26.99
N ASP A 476 8.11 -30.32 -25.95
CA ASP A 476 6.88 -29.51 -25.92
C ASP A 476 7.10 -28.00 -26.13
N VAL A 477 8.29 -27.56 -26.57
CA VAL A 477 8.58 -26.12 -26.74
C VAL A 477 7.85 -25.55 -27.96
N ILE A 478 6.70 -24.92 -27.69
CA ILE A 478 5.85 -24.29 -28.72
C ILE A 478 6.49 -22.98 -29.19
N VAL A 479 6.79 -22.92 -30.49
CA VAL A 479 7.31 -21.72 -31.16
C VAL A 479 6.15 -20.84 -31.61
N HIS A 480 6.13 -19.59 -31.14
CA HIS A 480 5.20 -18.56 -31.57
C HIS A 480 5.89 -17.59 -32.55
N LEU A 481 5.13 -17.12 -33.54
CA LEU A 481 5.59 -16.14 -34.53
C LEU A 481 5.10 -14.74 -34.16
N VAL A 482 5.89 -13.71 -34.48
CA VAL A 482 5.50 -12.31 -34.26
C VAL A 482 4.44 -11.86 -35.29
N LYS A 483 3.40 -11.15 -34.81
CA LYS A 483 2.39 -10.44 -35.62
C LYS A 483 2.79 -8.98 -35.83
N GLN A 484 3.15 -8.29 -34.75
CA GLN A 484 3.52 -6.87 -34.76
C GLN A 484 4.51 -6.57 -33.62
N ILE A 485 5.34 -5.53 -33.80
CA ILE A 485 6.24 -5.00 -32.79
C ILE A 485 5.92 -3.51 -32.61
N PHE A 486 5.81 -3.06 -31.36
CA PHE A 486 5.64 -1.66 -30.98
C PHE A 486 6.86 -1.25 -30.15
N ILE A 487 7.63 -0.28 -30.63
CA ILE A 487 8.74 0.33 -29.89
C ILE A 487 8.24 1.67 -29.37
N HIS A 488 8.55 2.02 -28.12
CA HIS A 488 8.12 3.29 -27.54
C HIS A 488 8.59 4.49 -28.38
N GLU A 489 7.69 5.45 -28.63
CA GLU A 489 7.83 6.51 -29.64
C GLU A 489 8.96 7.51 -29.30
N LYS A 490 9.38 7.52 -28.03
CA LYS A 490 10.48 8.35 -27.49
C LYS A 490 11.73 7.54 -27.13
N TYR A 491 11.88 6.31 -27.63
CA TYR A 491 13.07 5.51 -27.37
C TYR A 491 14.34 6.20 -27.92
N ASN A 492 15.34 6.38 -27.07
CA ASN A 492 16.62 7.00 -27.42
C ASN A 492 17.76 5.98 -27.28
N GLY A 493 18.29 5.50 -28.42
CA GLY A 493 19.37 4.51 -28.44
C GLY A 493 20.75 4.98 -27.96
N SER A 494 20.91 6.27 -27.63
CA SER A 494 22.15 6.80 -27.04
C SER A 494 22.10 6.92 -25.51
N THR A 495 20.93 7.23 -24.95
CA THR A 495 20.73 7.38 -23.49
C THR A 495 20.03 6.18 -22.85
N TYR A 496 19.42 5.30 -23.66
CA TYR A 496 18.51 4.23 -23.23
C TYR A 496 17.22 4.73 -22.53
N GLU A 497 16.88 6.02 -22.68
CA GLU A 497 15.57 6.54 -22.26
C GLU A 497 14.45 5.83 -23.05
N ASN A 498 13.41 5.43 -22.33
CA ASN A 498 12.25 4.71 -22.87
C ASN A 498 12.59 3.41 -23.62
N ASP A 499 13.61 2.67 -23.17
CA ASP A 499 14.01 1.37 -23.71
C ASP A 499 13.00 0.25 -23.36
N ILE A 500 11.81 0.31 -23.95
CA ILE A 500 10.73 -0.66 -23.82
C ILE A 500 10.03 -0.90 -25.16
N ALA A 501 9.64 -2.16 -25.40
CA ALA A 501 8.87 -2.57 -26.55
C ALA A 501 7.84 -3.67 -26.20
N LEU A 502 6.78 -3.71 -26.99
CA LEU A 502 5.78 -4.77 -27.00
C LEU A 502 5.90 -5.63 -28.26
N ILE A 503 5.70 -6.93 -28.08
CA ILE A 503 5.55 -7.91 -29.16
C ILE A 503 4.15 -8.49 -29.06
N GLU A 504 3.39 -8.36 -30.15
CA GLU A 504 2.13 -9.07 -30.33
C GLU A 504 2.38 -10.36 -31.13
N LEU A 505 1.81 -11.48 -30.68
CA LEU A 505 1.96 -12.78 -31.32
C LEU A 505 0.93 -13.05 -32.42
N LYS A 506 1.29 -13.91 -33.37
CA LYS A 506 0.33 -14.54 -34.29
C LYS A 506 -0.47 -15.59 -33.52
N LYS A 507 -1.75 -15.31 -33.33
CA LYS A 507 -2.77 -16.26 -32.89
C LYS A 507 -2.80 -17.48 -33.83
N HIS A 508 -2.75 -18.69 -33.26
CA HIS A 508 -2.89 -19.94 -34.00
C HIS A 508 -4.34 -20.14 -34.47
N SER A 509 -4.54 -20.49 -35.75
CA SER A 509 -5.85 -20.54 -36.42
C SER A 509 -6.92 -21.38 -35.73
N ASN A 510 -6.51 -22.38 -34.93
CA ASN A 510 -7.40 -23.38 -34.33
C ASN A 510 -7.88 -23.00 -32.90
N LYS A 511 -7.47 -21.86 -32.33
CA LYS A 511 -7.94 -21.36 -31.03
C LYS A 511 -8.75 -20.07 -31.17
N LYS A 512 -9.83 -19.93 -30.38
CA LYS A 512 -10.58 -18.66 -30.29
C LYS A 512 -9.81 -17.59 -29.52
N ASP A 513 -9.05 -17.99 -28.51
CA ASP A 513 -8.30 -17.10 -27.64
C ASP A 513 -6.79 -17.32 -27.83
N CYS A 514 -6.01 -16.27 -27.63
CA CYS A 514 -4.56 -16.32 -27.73
C CYS A 514 -4.01 -16.41 -26.31
N GLU A 515 -3.46 -17.57 -25.95
CA GLU A 515 -2.81 -17.81 -24.65
C GLU A 515 -1.62 -18.75 -24.85
N LEU A 516 -0.51 -18.47 -24.15
CA LEU A 516 0.66 -19.33 -24.09
C LEU A 516 0.40 -20.50 -23.14
N THR A 517 0.29 -21.72 -23.68
CA THR A 517 0.15 -22.94 -22.88
C THR A 517 1.38 -23.16 -21.99
N ASN A 518 1.15 -23.63 -20.76
CA ASN A 518 2.16 -23.81 -19.70
C ASN A 518 2.85 -22.50 -19.23
N SER A 519 2.35 -21.33 -19.64
CA SER A 519 2.79 -20.02 -19.17
C SER A 519 1.71 -19.32 -18.33
N ILE A 520 2.14 -18.66 -17.26
CA ILE A 520 1.31 -17.81 -16.40
C ILE A 520 1.78 -16.38 -16.64
N PRO A 521 0.88 -15.41 -16.94
CA PRO A 521 1.29 -14.03 -17.17
C PRO A 521 1.81 -13.40 -15.87
N VAL A 522 2.83 -12.55 -15.97
CA VAL A 522 3.29 -11.73 -14.84
C VAL A 522 2.46 -10.44 -14.75
N CYS A 523 2.26 -9.93 -13.54
CA CYS A 523 1.47 -8.71 -13.35
C CYS A 523 2.24 -7.46 -13.79
N VAL A 524 1.53 -6.47 -14.37
CA VAL A 524 2.10 -5.20 -14.81
C VAL A 524 1.81 -4.14 -13.73
N PRO A 525 2.84 -3.54 -13.10
CA PRO A 525 2.64 -2.58 -12.01
C PRO A 525 2.00 -1.29 -12.52
N TRP A 526 0.89 -0.87 -11.91
CA TRP A 526 0.18 0.37 -12.24
C TRP A 526 0.70 1.61 -11.49
N SER A 527 1.69 1.42 -10.59
CA SER A 527 2.24 2.51 -9.78
C SER A 527 3.75 2.34 -9.55
N SER A 528 4.47 3.45 -9.67
CA SER A 528 5.87 3.63 -9.33
C SER A 528 6.19 3.53 -7.83
N TYR A 529 5.18 3.34 -6.97
CA TYR A 529 5.31 3.23 -5.52
C TYR A 529 5.06 1.82 -4.96
N LEU A 530 4.74 0.83 -5.81
CA LEU A 530 4.46 -0.57 -5.41
C LEU A 530 5.69 -1.31 -4.85
N PHE A 531 6.90 -0.89 -5.21
CA PHE A 531 8.16 -1.42 -4.68
C PHE A 531 9.09 -0.26 -4.36
N GLN A 532 9.87 -0.41 -3.30
CA GLN A 532 10.76 0.64 -2.78
C GLN A 532 12.22 0.16 -2.75
N PRO A 533 13.21 1.07 -2.65
CA PRO A 533 14.59 0.67 -2.44
C PRO A 533 14.75 -0.27 -1.24
N ASN A 534 15.69 -1.20 -1.34
CA ASN A 534 15.92 -2.37 -0.47
C ASN A 534 14.87 -3.50 -0.60
N ASP A 535 13.80 -3.36 -1.40
CA ASP A 535 12.95 -4.51 -1.71
C ASP A 535 13.68 -5.56 -2.55
N LYS A 536 13.30 -6.82 -2.33
CA LYS A 536 13.92 -8.00 -2.94
C LYS A 536 13.18 -8.41 -4.21
N CYS A 537 13.94 -8.51 -5.29
CA CYS A 537 13.47 -8.88 -6.61
C CYS A 537 14.30 -10.04 -7.16
N THR A 538 13.97 -10.52 -8.35
CA THR A 538 14.59 -11.67 -9.00
C THR A 538 14.77 -11.38 -10.48
N VAL A 539 15.95 -11.71 -11.01
CA VAL A 539 16.29 -11.59 -12.43
C VAL A 539 16.48 -13.00 -12.99
N SER A 540 16.04 -13.23 -14.22
CA SER A 540 16.19 -14.53 -14.92
C SER A 540 16.54 -14.36 -16.40
N GLY A 541 17.49 -15.15 -16.89
CA GLY A 541 18.00 -15.01 -18.26
C GLY A 541 19.05 -16.04 -18.70
N TRP A 542 19.54 -15.86 -19.91
CA TRP A 542 20.54 -16.70 -20.61
C TRP A 542 21.80 -15.89 -20.98
N GLY A 543 22.08 -14.82 -20.24
CA GLY A 543 23.28 -14.01 -20.40
C GLY A 543 24.56 -14.77 -20.11
N ARG A 544 25.68 -14.05 -20.22
CA ARG A 544 27.01 -14.61 -20.02
C ARG A 544 27.40 -14.55 -18.55
N GLU A 545 28.13 -15.57 -18.12
CA GLU A 545 28.72 -15.60 -16.78
C GLU A 545 29.98 -14.70 -16.71
N LYS A 546 30.55 -14.49 -15.51
CA LYS A 546 31.61 -13.49 -15.28
C LYS A 546 32.84 -13.64 -16.19
N ASP A 547 33.18 -14.86 -16.59
CA ASP A 547 34.26 -15.16 -17.54
C ASP A 547 33.83 -15.10 -19.03
N ASN A 548 32.74 -14.38 -19.35
CA ASN A 548 32.20 -14.20 -20.70
C ASN A 548 31.72 -15.52 -21.36
N GLN A 549 31.58 -16.60 -20.58
CA GLN A 549 31.11 -17.91 -21.02
C GLN A 549 29.62 -17.89 -21.37
N LYS A 550 29.20 -18.71 -22.35
CA LYS A 550 27.79 -18.84 -22.73
C LYS A 550 27.09 -19.79 -21.76
N VAL A 551 26.06 -19.30 -21.06
CA VAL A 551 25.25 -20.18 -20.22
C VAL A 551 24.13 -20.80 -21.06
N HIS A 552 24.07 -22.13 -21.07
CA HIS A 552 23.16 -22.88 -21.95
C HIS A 552 21.79 -23.16 -21.34
N LEU A 553 21.67 -23.09 -20.01
CA LEU A 553 20.46 -23.33 -19.22
C LEU A 553 20.03 -22.02 -18.53
N LEU A 554 18.73 -21.71 -18.53
CA LEU A 554 18.14 -20.54 -17.87
C LEU A 554 18.64 -20.42 -16.41
N GLN A 555 19.25 -19.28 -16.08
CA GLN A 555 19.69 -18.95 -14.72
C GLN A 555 18.76 -17.95 -14.06
N TRP A 556 18.81 -17.89 -12.73
CA TRP A 556 18.19 -16.81 -11.96
C TRP A 556 19.02 -16.40 -10.75
N GLY A 557 18.82 -15.14 -10.33
CA GLY A 557 19.47 -14.52 -9.19
C GLY A 557 18.53 -13.65 -8.38
N GLU A 558 18.80 -13.51 -7.08
CA GLU A 558 18.06 -12.64 -6.15
C GLU A 558 18.84 -11.32 -6.02
N VAL A 559 18.17 -10.19 -6.25
CA VAL A 559 18.77 -8.84 -6.23
C VAL A 559 17.92 -7.89 -5.38
N THR A 560 18.49 -6.76 -4.97
CA THR A 560 17.79 -5.70 -4.23
C THR A 560 17.71 -4.41 -5.03
N LEU A 561 16.61 -3.68 -4.91
CA LEU A 561 16.44 -2.35 -5.53
C LEU A 561 17.33 -1.32 -4.82
N ILE A 562 18.04 -0.47 -5.58
CA ILE A 562 19.10 0.40 -5.06
C ILE A 562 18.65 1.87 -5.08
N ASN A 563 18.72 2.54 -3.92
CA ASN A 563 18.37 3.95 -3.81
C ASN A 563 19.43 4.86 -4.45
N ASN A 564 19.00 5.98 -5.04
CA ASN A 564 19.87 7.05 -5.53
C ASN A 564 20.95 6.56 -6.53
N CYS A 565 20.52 5.84 -7.57
CA CYS A 565 21.41 5.28 -8.59
C CYS A 565 22.21 6.35 -9.37
N SER A 566 21.77 7.61 -9.34
CA SER A 566 22.51 8.79 -9.79
C SER A 566 23.93 8.93 -9.19
N ARG A 567 24.20 8.28 -8.05
CA ARG A 567 25.55 8.18 -7.45
C ARG A 567 26.52 7.33 -8.27
N TYR A 568 26.04 6.27 -8.90
CA TYR A 568 26.84 5.36 -9.73
C TYR A 568 26.89 5.84 -11.19
N TYR A 569 25.79 6.40 -11.70
CA TYR A 569 25.66 6.85 -13.09
C TYR A 569 25.24 8.32 -13.20
N PRO A 570 26.07 9.28 -12.73
CA PRO A 570 25.75 10.71 -12.76
C PRO A 570 25.53 11.19 -14.20
N GLY A 571 24.42 11.91 -14.44
CA GLY A 571 24.06 12.43 -15.76
C GLY A 571 23.58 11.38 -16.78
N ARG A 572 23.48 10.09 -16.40
CA ARG A 572 23.01 9.00 -17.28
C ARG A 572 21.83 8.18 -16.73
N TYR A 573 21.57 8.24 -15.42
CA TYR A 573 20.41 7.62 -14.81
C TYR A 573 19.22 8.59 -14.75
N PHE A 574 18.05 8.13 -15.21
CA PHE A 574 16.80 8.90 -15.25
C PHE A 574 15.78 8.28 -14.30
N GLU A 575 15.58 8.88 -13.12
CA GLU A 575 14.88 8.29 -11.96
C GLU A 575 13.39 7.94 -12.18
N LYS A 576 12.77 8.47 -13.23
CA LYS A 576 11.37 8.20 -13.60
C LYS A 576 11.28 7.06 -14.63
N GLU A 577 12.15 7.07 -15.64
CA GLU A 577 12.19 6.13 -16.74
C GLU A 577 12.93 4.82 -16.41
N MET A 578 13.86 4.85 -15.45
CA MET A 578 14.78 3.77 -15.09
C MET A 578 14.70 3.42 -13.59
N ASP A 579 15.19 2.22 -13.25
CA ASP A 579 15.45 1.77 -11.88
C ASP A 579 16.75 0.94 -11.85
N CYS A 580 17.35 0.74 -10.68
CA CYS A 580 18.61 0.01 -10.54
C CYS A 580 18.51 -1.12 -9.52
N ALA A 581 19.08 -2.28 -9.85
CA ALA A 581 19.06 -3.45 -8.98
C ALA A 581 20.35 -4.27 -9.08
N GLY A 582 20.79 -4.81 -7.95
CA GLY A 582 21.98 -5.65 -7.83
C GLY A 582 22.13 -6.20 -6.41
N THR A 583 23.25 -6.85 -6.12
CA THR A 583 23.66 -7.20 -4.76
C THR A 583 24.84 -6.33 -4.30
N ASP A 584 24.94 -6.06 -2.99
CA ASP A 584 25.97 -5.17 -2.43
C ASP A 584 27.41 -5.64 -2.74
N ASP A 585 27.59 -6.95 -2.94
CA ASP A 585 28.86 -7.61 -3.27
C ASP A 585 29.09 -7.78 -4.79
N GLY A 586 28.16 -7.34 -5.63
CA GLY A 586 28.19 -7.58 -7.08
C GLY A 586 28.26 -9.06 -7.48
N SER A 587 27.88 -10.00 -6.61
CA SER A 587 27.88 -11.43 -6.94
C SER A 587 26.84 -11.79 -8.00
N ILE A 588 25.69 -11.10 -8.00
CA ILE A 588 24.57 -11.32 -8.92
C ILE A 588 24.19 -9.98 -9.57
N ASP A 589 24.21 -9.96 -10.91
CA ASP A 589 23.85 -8.80 -11.74
C ASP A 589 23.39 -9.26 -13.14
N ALA A 590 22.73 -8.39 -13.91
CA ALA A 590 22.26 -8.69 -15.26
C ALA A 590 23.35 -8.46 -16.30
N CYS A 591 23.66 -9.47 -17.10
CA CYS A 591 24.84 -9.50 -17.96
C CYS A 591 24.50 -9.36 -19.45
N LYS A 592 25.56 -9.25 -20.28
CA LYS A 592 25.40 -9.16 -21.75
C LYS A 592 24.75 -10.44 -22.29
N GLY A 593 23.48 -10.31 -22.71
CA GLY A 593 22.62 -11.42 -23.14
C GLY A 593 21.36 -11.62 -22.27
N ASP A 594 21.29 -11.01 -21.09
CA ASP A 594 20.07 -10.93 -20.27
C ASP A 594 19.14 -9.78 -20.68
N SER A 595 19.61 -8.88 -21.56
CA SER A 595 18.84 -7.81 -22.22
C SER A 595 17.43 -8.25 -22.59
N GLY A 596 16.43 -7.40 -22.30
CA GLY A 596 15.02 -7.73 -22.53
C GLY A 596 14.39 -8.72 -21.53
N GLY A 597 15.20 -9.36 -20.68
CA GLY A 597 14.73 -10.24 -19.60
C GLY A 597 14.09 -9.47 -18.44
N PRO A 598 13.31 -10.15 -17.59
CA PRO A 598 12.58 -9.52 -16.50
C PRO A 598 13.44 -9.27 -15.25
N LEU A 599 13.22 -8.11 -14.64
CA LEU A 599 13.34 -7.92 -13.18
C LEU A 599 11.94 -8.06 -12.58
N VAL A 600 11.67 -9.21 -11.93
CA VAL A 600 10.41 -9.43 -11.23
C VAL A 600 10.52 -9.16 -9.73
N CYS A 601 9.53 -8.50 -9.16
CA CYS A 601 9.41 -8.27 -7.72
C CYS A 601 8.11 -8.94 -7.22
N LYS A 602 8.04 -9.29 -5.93
CA LYS A 602 6.87 -9.96 -5.34
C LYS A 602 6.24 -9.09 -4.26
N ASP A 603 4.93 -8.92 -4.34
CA ASP A 603 4.18 -8.29 -3.26
C ASP A 603 4.07 -9.20 -2.03
N VAL A 604 3.44 -8.69 -0.97
CA VAL A 604 3.25 -9.41 0.28
C VAL A 604 2.28 -10.60 0.17
N ASN A 605 1.46 -10.65 -0.89
CA ASN A 605 0.53 -11.73 -1.21
C ASN A 605 1.17 -12.83 -2.08
N ASN A 606 2.47 -12.73 -2.39
CA ASN A 606 3.22 -13.57 -3.33
C ASN A 606 2.82 -13.41 -4.82
N VAL A 607 2.07 -12.36 -5.16
CA VAL A 607 1.81 -11.97 -6.54
C VAL A 607 3.08 -11.38 -7.15
N THR A 608 3.48 -11.92 -8.29
CA THR A 608 4.72 -11.51 -8.97
C THR A 608 4.43 -10.46 -10.05
N TYR A 609 5.14 -9.33 -9.98
CA TYR A 609 5.05 -8.20 -10.91
C TYR A 609 6.34 -8.05 -11.73
N VAL A 610 6.24 -7.62 -12.98
CA VAL A 610 7.38 -7.15 -13.78
C VAL A 610 7.70 -5.70 -13.39
N TRP A 611 8.72 -5.50 -12.56
CA TRP A 611 9.12 -4.15 -12.14
C TRP A 611 10.00 -3.47 -13.19
N GLY A 612 10.91 -4.22 -13.79
CA GLY A 612 11.85 -3.72 -14.77
C GLY A 612 12.10 -4.69 -15.92
N VAL A 613 12.66 -4.15 -17.01
CA VAL A 613 13.25 -4.93 -18.11
C VAL A 613 14.75 -4.64 -18.14
N VAL A 614 15.61 -5.65 -18.28
CA VAL A 614 17.06 -5.47 -18.40
C VAL A 614 17.37 -4.57 -19.60
N SER A 615 17.93 -3.39 -19.34
CA SER A 615 18.22 -2.37 -20.35
C SER A 615 19.72 -2.27 -20.62
N TRP A 616 20.52 -1.82 -19.64
CA TRP A 616 21.96 -1.65 -19.81
C TRP A 616 22.75 -1.80 -18.51
N GLY A 617 24.07 -1.99 -18.65
CA GLY A 617 25.03 -2.10 -17.56
C GLY A 617 26.45 -2.14 -18.12
N GLU A 618 27.42 -1.55 -17.41
CA GLU A 618 28.78 -1.37 -17.95
C GLU A 618 29.71 -2.52 -17.59
N ASN A 619 29.81 -2.84 -16.28
CA ASN A 619 30.77 -3.77 -15.71
C ASN A 619 30.06 -4.88 -14.91
N CYS A 620 29.24 -5.67 -15.60
CA CYS A 620 28.40 -6.71 -14.99
C CYS A 620 29.16 -7.57 -13.97
N GLY A 621 28.56 -7.75 -12.80
CA GLY A 621 29.11 -8.63 -11.76
C GLY A 621 30.33 -8.07 -11.03
N ARG A 622 30.49 -6.74 -10.98
CA ARG A 622 31.39 -6.05 -10.04
C ARG A 622 30.58 -5.36 -8.94
N PRO A 623 31.13 -5.23 -7.71
CA PRO A 623 30.64 -4.23 -6.77
C PRO A 623 30.59 -2.83 -7.43
N GLU A 624 29.73 -1.95 -6.93
CA GLU A 624 29.59 -0.55 -7.35
C GLU A 624 29.04 -0.29 -8.77
N TYR A 625 28.78 -1.32 -9.59
CA TYR A 625 28.18 -1.17 -10.93
C TYR A 625 26.86 -1.97 -11.04
N PRO A 626 25.73 -1.45 -10.51
CA PRO A 626 24.46 -2.15 -10.60
C PRO A 626 23.89 -2.12 -12.02
N GLY A 627 23.20 -3.18 -12.43
CA GLY A 627 22.40 -3.19 -13.66
C GLY A 627 21.29 -2.15 -13.64
N VAL A 628 21.01 -1.58 -14.83
CA VAL A 628 19.98 -0.56 -15.05
C VAL A 628 18.84 -1.15 -15.86
N TYR A 629 17.62 -0.92 -15.37
CA TYR A 629 16.40 -1.54 -15.87
C TYR A 629 15.39 -0.46 -16.27
N THR A 630 14.68 -0.66 -17.39
CA THR A 630 13.58 0.23 -17.77
C THR A 630 12.41 0.03 -16.80
N LYS A 631 12.00 1.08 -16.09
CA LYS A 631 11.02 0.99 -14.98
C LYS A 631 9.60 0.83 -15.53
N VAL A 632 9.11 -0.41 -15.61
CA VAL A 632 7.86 -0.76 -16.32
C VAL A 632 6.65 -0.02 -15.75
N ALA A 633 6.64 0.27 -14.46
CA ALA A 633 5.59 1.05 -13.79
C ALA A 633 5.38 2.47 -14.37
N ASN A 634 6.40 3.07 -14.99
CA ASN A 634 6.29 4.38 -15.67
C ASN A 634 5.56 4.28 -17.03
N TYR A 635 5.44 3.07 -17.60
CA TYR A 635 4.87 2.82 -18.92
C TYR A 635 3.53 2.06 -18.87
N PHE A 636 2.91 1.93 -17.69
CA PHE A 636 1.66 1.19 -17.50
C PHE A 636 0.55 1.64 -18.47
N ASP A 637 0.33 2.95 -18.62
CA ASP A 637 -0.69 3.48 -19.52
C ASP A 637 -0.32 3.31 -21.01
N TRP A 638 0.97 3.36 -21.37
CA TRP A 638 1.45 3.07 -22.74
C TRP A 638 1.26 1.59 -23.11
N ILE A 639 1.55 0.68 -22.18
CA ILE A 639 1.27 -0.75 -22.31
C ILE A 639 -0.25 -0.96 -22.42
N SER A 640 -1.03 -0.34 -21.54
CA SER A 640 -2.48 -0.47 -21.49
C SER A 640 -3.20 0.12 -22.71
N HIS A 641 -2.60 1.11 -23.38
CA HIS A 641 -3.09 1.65 -24.64
C HIS A 641 -2.98 0.62 -25.77
N HIS A 642 -1.80 0.01 -25.93
CA HIS A 642 -1.50 -0.95 -27.00
C HIS A 642 -2.12 -2.34 -26.77
N VAL A 643 -2.02 -2.87 -25.55
CA VAL A 643 -2.56 -4.19 -25.16
C VAL A 643 -4.08 -4.15 -25.00
N GLY A 644 -4.64 -2.98 -24.69
CA GLY A 644 -6.03 -2.76 -24.36
C GLY A 644 -6.30 -2.89 -22.86
N ARG A 645 -6.76 -1.79 -22.23
CA ARG A 645 -7.07 -1.71 -20.78
C ARG A 645 -7.95 -2.87 -20.27
N SER A 646 -8.89 -3.38 -21.06
CA SER A 646 -9.76 -4.50 -20.67
C SER A 646 -9.02 -5.82 -20.49
N LEU A 647 -7.94 -6.06 -21.25
CA LEU A 647 -7.12 -7.27 -21.13
C LEU A 647 -6.13 -7.11 -19.96
N ILE A 648 -5.51 -5.94 -19.83
CA ILE A 648 -4.61 -5.64 -18.70
C ILE A 648 -5.35 -5.72 -17.34
N SER A 649 -6.58 -5.20 -17.24
CA SER A 649 -7.42 -5.31 -16.02
C SER A 649 -8.24 -6.61 -15.91
N GLN A 650 -8.03 -7.59 -16.78
CA GLN A 650 -8.45 -8.98 -16.53
C GLN A 650 -7.38 -9.73 -15.74
N TYR A 651 -6.12 -9.39 -15.97
CA TYR A 651 -4.98 -10.00 -15.29
C TYR A 651 -4.63 -9.26 -13.99
N ASN A 652 -4.56 -7.93 -14.02
CA ASN A 652 -4.25 -7.05 -12.87
C ASN A 652 -5.51 -6.57 -12.11
N VAL A 653 -5.32 -5.66 -11.15
CA VAL A 653 -6.37 -4.98 -10.35
C VAL A 653 -7.11 -3.90 -11.17
#